data_AF-A0A6J0W7E7-F1
#
_entry.id   AF-A0A6J0W7E7-F1
#
_cell.length_a   1.000
_cell.length_b   1.000
_cell.length_c   1.000
_cell.angle_alpha   90.00
_cell.angle_beta   90.00
_cell.angle_gamma   90.00
#
_symmetry.space_group_name_H-M   'P 1'
#
loop_
_entity.id
_entity.type
_entity.pdbx_description
1 polymer ?
#
loop_
_entity_poly.entity_id
_entity_poly.type
_entity_poly.pdbx_seq_one_letter_code
_entity_poly.pdbx_strand_id
1 'polypeptide(L)'
;MRNWKKDNISCQIEDTALINIFYSILFLANYLVKDLIAEIPHFCTNDQLFPRDHLLSICGHEEFLQNDHYLGSHRVFQKNESVIQLHLQKKRDTPGTLSRKHEDDHSQFYLKQLLEFMHIWKVSRQCLSTVIQKYDFHLKYLLKTQQNVDNVIEEVKNICSVLGCVETKQITDAVNELNLILQGKAKNLHQNSDTSAKGLIEKVTTELSTSIYQLIDIHCSSFYADFQPLHAPLYRVSFENLGVPSHLSFTVYAAHNIPETWVHSYKAFSFSCWLTYAGKKLCQVRNCRNIPVKKLFFFMVNWNETINFPLEIKSLPRESMLTIKLFGITYATNADLLAWTCFPLFPKHRSILGSVLFSMTLQSEPPMEMIAPGVWDVSQPSPVTLQIDFPATEWEYMKLDSEENGSDLEEPPKECLKHIARLSQKQTPILLSEEKRRYLWFYRFYCNNENCSLPLVLGSAPGWDERTVSEMHTILRRWKFSHPLEALGLLTSSFPDQEIRNVAVQQLDNLLNDELLEYLPQLVQAVKFEWSLESPLVQLLLDRSLQSIQFAHRLYWLLKDAQNETYFKSWYQKLLAALQFCAGKALRGEFSKEQKLIKILGDIGEKVKTASDPQRQEVLKKELGRLEEFFWCTKTCHLPLNPALCIQGIDGDVS
;
A
#
# COMPACT_ATOMS: atom_id res chain seq x y z
N MET A 1 39.69 -17.71 31.90
CA MET A 1 40.97 -16.96 31.86
C MET A 1 41.80 -17.46 30.70
N ARG A 2 41.79 -16.76 29.56
CA ARG A 2 42.76 -16.95 28.47
C ARG A 2 43.57 -15.66 28.38
N ASN A 3 44.89 -15.79 28.54
CA ASN A 3 45.85 -14.69 28.47
C ASN A 3 45.84 -14.09 27.06
N TRP A 4 45.32 -12.87 26.94
CA TRP A 4 45.55 -12.00 25.79
C TRP A 4 47.03 -11.59 25.78
N LYS A 5 47.75 -11.90 24.69
CA LYS A 5 49.07 -11.30 24.47
C LYS A 5 48.88 -9.87 23.97
N LYS A 6 49.63 -8.95 24.57
CA LYS A 6 49.70 -7.50 24.34
C LYS A 6 49.92 -7.04 22.88
N ASP A 7 50.11 -7.95 21.93
CA ASP A 7 50.65 -7.66 20.60
C ASP A 7 49.58 -7.51 19.49
N ASN A 8 48.28 -7.64 19.80
CA ASN A 8 47.23 -7.82 18.78
C ASN A 8 46.21 -6.67 18.64
N ILE A 9 46.23 -5.67 19.53
CA ILE A 9 45.37 -4.47 19.47
C ILE A 9 46.28 -3.25 19.56
N SER A 10 46.27 -2.38 18.55
CA SER A 10 46.91 -1.07 18.65
C SER A 10 45.83 0.00 18.83
N CYS A 11 45.89 0.72 19.96
CA CYS A 11 44.99 1.81 20.29
C CYS A 11 45.74 3.13 20.04
N GLN A 12 45.25 3.99 19.14
CA GLN A 12 45.73 5.36 18.98
C GLN A 12 44.69 6.31 19.57
N ILE A 13 45.12 7.23 20.43
CA ILE A 13 44.21 8.12 21.17
C ILE A 13 44.39 9.55 20.62
N GLU A 14 43.36 10.07 19.96
CA GLU A 14 43.16 11.51 19.71
C GLU A 14 41.69 11.84 20.00
N ASP A 15 41.41 12.35 21.20
CA ASP A 15 40.10 12.78 21.78
C ASP A 15 38.88 11.81 21.64
N THR A 16 39.05 10.73 20.88
CA THR A 16 38.20 9.58 20.61
C THR A 16 39.14 8.38 20.38
N ALA A 17 38.81 7.20 20.92
CA ALA A 17 39.73 6.05 20.85
C ALA A 17 39.58 5.34 19.50
N LEU A 18 40.64 5.39 18.68
CA LEU A 18 40.79 4.62 17.45
C LEU A 18 41.42 3.25 17.79
N ILE A 19 40.76 2.17 17.39
CA ILE A 19 41.12 0.80 17.75
C ILE A 19 41.40 0.03 16.45
N ASN A 20 42.66 -0.34 16.22
CA ASN A 20 43.00 -1.22 15.11
C ASN A 20 43.04 -2.67 15.61
N ILE A 21 42.23 -3.54 14.99
CA ILE A 21 42.23 -4.98 15.24
C ILE A 21 42.99 -5.68 14.12
N PHE A 22 44.11 -6.33 14.47
CA PHE A 22 44.98 -7.08 13.55
C PHE A 22 44.86 -8.59 13.84
N TYR A 23 43.87 -9.33 13.30
CA TYR A 23 43.93 -10.79 13.02
C TYR A 23 42.57 -11.36 12.55
N SER A 24 42.56 -12.63 12.09
CA SER A 24 41.44 -13.29 11.42
C SER A 24 40.12 -13.29 12.21
N ILE A 25 39.10 -12.82 11.50
CA ILE A 25 37.67 -12.82 11.80
C ILE A 25 37.13 -14.05 12.55
N LEU A 26 37.70 -15.24 12.28
CA LEU A 26 37.24 -16.51 12.84
C LEU A 26 37.30 -16.59 14.38
N PHE A 27 38.20 -15.85 15.03
CA PHE A 27 38.32 -15.86 16.49
C PHE A 27 37.47 -14.80 17.21
N LEU A 28 37.08 -13.72 16.52
CA LEU A 28 36.26 -12.63 17.06
C LEU A 28 34.76 -12.84 16.82
N ALA A 29 34.40 -13.77 15.93
CA ALA A 29 33.02 -13.99 15.53
C ALA A 29 32.06 -14.30 16.70
N ASN A 30 32.54 -14.96 17.75
CA ASN A 30 31.75 -15.35 18.93
C ASN A 30 31.87 -14.37 20.10
N TYR A 31 32.33 -13.15 19.85
CA TYR A 31 32.58 -12.17 20.90
C TYR A 31 31.51 -11.08 20.91
N LEU A 32 30.85 -10.81 22.04
CA LEU A 32 29.78 -9.81 22.11
C LEU A 32 30.37 -8.39 22.01
N VAL A 33 29.69 -7.51 21.29
CA VAL A 33 30.12 -6.11 21.13
C VAL A 33 30.24 -5.41 22.49
N LYS A 34 29.30 -5.63 23.43
CA LYS A 34 29.37 -5.08 24.79
C LYS A 34 30.55 -5.61 25.61
N ASP A 35 30.94 -6.86 25.39
CA ASP A 35 32.09 -7.46 26.06
C ASP A 35 33.38 -6.84 25.50
N LEU A 36 33.39 -6.52 24.19
CA LEU A 36 34.52 -5.83 23.56
C LEU A 36 34.64 -4.42 24.12
N ILE A 37 33.52 -3.72 24.24
CA ILE A 37 33.45 -2.41 24.90
C ILE A 37 33.93 -2.46 26.35
N ALA A 38 33.59 -3.52 27.10
CA ALA A 38 34.03 -3.72 28.48
C ALA A 38 35.53 -4.06 28.60
N GLU A 39 36.11 -4.69 27.59
CA GLU A 39 37.54 -5.05 27.56
C GLU A 39 38.43 -3.89 27.08
N ILE A 40 37.97 -3.01 26.19
CA ILE A 40 38.72 -1.81 25.73
C ILE A 40 39.36 -0.97 26.86
N PRO A 41 38.70 -0.66 28.00
CA PRO A 41 39.34 0.11 29.07
C PRO A 41 40.54 -0.62 29.70
N HIS A 42 40.54 -1.96 29.71
CA HIS A 42 41.69 -2.73 30.19
C HIS A 42 42.93 -2.54 29.29
N PHE A 43 42.74 -2.04 28.07
CA PHE A 43 43.80 -1.78 27.08
C PHE A 43 44.16 -0.29 26.92
N CYS A 44 43.22 0.65 27.10
CA CYS A 44 43.45 2.06 26.74
C CYS A 44 43.31 3.11 27.88
N THR A 45 42.60 2.85 29.01
CA THR A 45 42.37 3.88 30.06
C THR A 45 42.09 3.31 31.46
N ASN A 46 42.65 3.92 32.51
CA ASN A 46 42.42 3.57 33.93
C ASN A 46 40.98 3.82 34.46
N ASP A 47 40.02 4.16 33.59
CA ASP A 47 38.62 4.43 33.95
C ASP A 47 37.70 3.25 33.63
N GLN A 48 36.76 2.97 34.52
CA GLN A 48 35.70 1.98 34.30
C GLN A 48 34.72 2.50 33.24
N LEU A 49 34.87 2.05 31.99
CA LEU A 49 33.87 2.31 30.94
C LEU A 49 32.68 1.37 31.14
N PHE A 50 31.48 1.93 31.29
CA PHE A 50 30.25 1.15 31.28
C PHE A 50 29.84 0.86 29.82
N PRO A 51 29.63 -0.42 29.44
CA PRO A 51 29.25 -0.78 28.07
C PRO A 51 27.93 -0.15 27.59
N ARG A 52 27.09 0.27 28.53
CA ARG A 52 25.81 0.94 28.22
C ARG A 52 25.99 2.38 27.75
N ASP A 53 27.12 3.01 28.04
CA ASP A 53 27.40 4.42 27.76
C ASP A 53 28.24 4.64 26.49
N HIS A 54 28.67 3.57 25.82
CA HIS A 54 29.54 3.62 24.66
C HIS A 54 28.97 2.82 23.48
N LEU A 55 29.30 3.27 22.27
CA LEU A 55 28.97 2.64 21.00
C LEU A 55 30.26 2.44 20.21
N LEU A 56 30.30 1.37 19.42
CA LEU A 56 31.46 1.01 18.61
C LEU A 56 31.06 1.13 17.14
N SER A 57 31.71 1.98 16.35
CA SER A 57 31.53 2.06 14.90
C SER A 57 32.77 1.56 14.17
N ILE A 58 32.67 1.32 12.88
CA ILE A 58 33.82 0.98 12.03
C ILE A 58 34.32 2.27 11.38
N CYS A 59 35.64 2.52 11.38
CA CYS A 59 36.19 3.74 10.81
C CYS A 59 35.90 3.82 9.30
N GLY A 60 35.43 4.98 8.85
CA GLY A 60 34.93 5.16 7.47
C GLY A 60 33.48 4.74 7.27
N HIS A 61 32.79 4.26 8.32
CA HIS A 61 31.36 4.01 8.36
C HIS A 61 30.71 4.88 9.45
N GLU A 62 29.54 5.47 9.16
CA GLU A 62 28.77 6.23 10.16
C GLU A 62 27.88 5.33 11.06
N GLU A 63 27.95 4.01 10.89
CA GLU A 63 27.08 3.03 11.58
C GLU A 63 27.73 2.46 12.85
N PHE A 64 26.93 2.28 13.90
CA PHE A 64 27.35 1.66 15.16
C PHE A 64 26.91 0.18 15.23
N LEU A 65 27.79 -0.65 15.78
CA LEU A 65 27.57 -2.07 16.07
C LEU A 65 26.59 -2.23 17.25
N GLN A 66 25.82 -3.32 17.23
CA GLN A 66 24.81 -3.58 18.26
C GLN A 66 25.43 -4.27 19.48
N ASN A 67 25.38 -3.59 20.64
CA ASN A 67 26.06 -4.03 21.87
C ASN A 67 25.70 -5.45 22.34
N ASP A 68 24.46 -5.91 22.13
CA ASP A 68 24.00 -7.23 22.59
C ASP A 68 24.24 -8.37 21.59
N HIS A 69 24.90 -8.10 20.46
CA HIS A 69 25.16 -9.09 19.41
C HIS A 69 26.64 -9.40 19.29
N TYR A 70 26.93 -10.56 18.69
CA TYR A 70 28.29 -11.03 18.47
C TYR A 70 28.92 -10.29 17.29
N LEU A 71 30.22 -10.00 17.31
CA LEU A 71 30.90 -9.32 16.20
C LEU A 71 30.73 -10.09 14.88
N GLY A 72 30.73 -11.43 14.93
CA GLY A 72 30.56 -12.29 13.75
C GLY A 72 29.16 -12.29 13.15
N SER A 73 28.15 -11.77 13.86
CA SER A 73 26.81 -11.59 13.26
C SER A 73 26.75 -10.38 12.33
N HIS A 74 27.75 -9.51 12.37
CA HIS A 74 27.84 -8.34 11.49
C HIS A 74 28.65 -8.67 10.23
N ARG A 75 28.09 -8.38 9.04
CA ARG A 75 28.68 -8.71 7.73
C ARG A 75 30.09 -8.16 7.52
N VAL A 76 30.43 -7.02 8.10
CA VAL A 76 31.77 -6.43 7.98
C VAL A 76 32.84 -7.35 8.55
N PHE A 77 32.52 -8.06 9.63
CA PHE A 77 33.39 -9.07 10.22
C PHE A 77 33.21 -10.44 9.56
N GLN A 78 32.46 -10.60 8.47
CA GLN A 78 32.38 -11.88 7.73
C GLN A 78 33.22 -11.86 6.45
N LYS A 79 33.64 -10.68 5.99
CA LYS A 79 34.54 -10.51 4.83
C LYS A 79 36.00 -10.49 5.29
N ASN A 80 36.86 -11.31 4.67
CA ASN A 80 38.30 -11.39 4.98
C ASN A 80 39.05 -10.08 4.67
N GLU A 81 38.86 -9.05 5.49
CA GLU A 81 39.77 -7.91 5.57
C GLU A 81 40.80 -8.18 6.69
N SER A 82 42.06 -7.83 6.42
CA SER A 82 43.19 -8.17 7.29
C SER A 82 43.34 -7.23 8.49
N VAL A 83 42.73 -6.05 8.43
CA VAL A 83 42.71 -5.05 9.52
C VAL A 83 41.37 -4.32 9.50
N ILE A 84 40.63 -4.37 10.60
CA ILE A 84 39.40 -3.59 10.80
C ILE A 84 39.70 -2.51 11.84
N GLN A 85 39.48 -1.26 11.46
CA GLN A 85 39.60 -0.11 12.37
C GLN A 85 38.23 0.20 12.98
N LEU A 86 38.15 0.28 14.30
CA LEU A 86 36.94 0.56 15.05
C LEU A 86 37.09 1.88 15.82
N HIS A 87 35.99 2.62 15.93
CA HIS A 87 35.92 3.89 16.64
C HIS A 87 34.99 3.73 17.84
N LEU A 88 35.52 3.98 19.04
CA LEU A 88 34.73 3.93 20.28
C LEU A 88 34.24 5.33 20.63
N GLN A 89 32.93 5.51 20.69
CA GLN A 89 32.29 6.79 20.97
C GLN A 89 31.37 6.72 22.20
N LYS A 90 31.34 7.79 22.99
CA LYS A 90 30.43 7.93 24.14
C LYS A 90 29.05 8.35 23.64
N LYS A 91 27.99 7.69 24.10
CA LYS A 91 26.58 7.92 23.68
C LYS A 91 26.10 9.37 23.80
N ARG A 92 26.74 10.17 24.65
CA ARG A 92 26.31 11.54 24.97
C ARG A 92 26.79 12.58 23.96
N ASP A 93 27.79 12.27 23.13
CA ASP A 93 28.54 13.32 22.44
C ASP A 93 28.02 13.66 21.03
N THR A 94 27.33 12.76 20.33
CA THR A 94 26.50 13.11 19.15
C THR A 94 25.59 11.95 18.74
N PRO A 95 24.27 12.13 18.59
CA PRO A 95 23.49 11.23 17.74
C PRO A 95 24.08 11.29 16.32
N GLY A 96 24.20 10.16 15.63
CA GLY A 96 24.82 10.09 14.28
C GLY A 96 24.28 11.18 13.37
N THR A 97 25.12 11.75 12.50
CA THR A 97 24.80 12.90 11.62
C THR A 97 23.45 12.77 10.91
N LEU A 98 23.07 11.56 10.50
CA LEU A 98 21.83 11.24 9.79
C LEU A 98 20.68 10.76 10.69
N SER A 99 20.92 10.55 11.97
CA SER A 99 19.91 10.04 12.89
C SER A 99 18.80 11.04 13.19
N ARG A 100 17.60 10.50 13.45
CA ARG A 100 16.44 11.28 13.88
C ARG A 100 16.72 11.97 15.21
N LYS A 101 16.33 13.23 15.34
CA LYS A 101 16.54 14.04 16.55
C LYS A 101 15.22 14.33 17.26
N HIS A 102 15.31 14.71 18.55
CA HIS A 102 14.14 15.09 19.34
C HIS A 102 13.37 16.28 18.71
N GLU A 103 14.04 17.20 18.02
CA GLU A 103 13.34 18.29 17.33
C GLU A 103 12.42 17.79 16.19
N ASP A 104 12.73 16.65 15.58
CA ASP A 104 11.89 16.06 14.52
C ASP A 104 10.52 15.64 15.08
N ASP A 105 10.45 15.22 16.35
CA ASP A 105 9.24 14.75 17.01
C ASP A 105 8.27 15.89 17.37
N HIS A 106 8.78 17.12 17.53
CA HIS A 106 7.98 18.32 17.83
C HIS A 106 7.62 19.14 16.58
N SER A 107 8.10 18.74 15.40
CA SER A 107 7.86 19.48 14.16
C SER A 107 6.43 19.33 13.65
N GLN A 108 5.77 20.45 13.29
CA GLN A 108 4.46 20.40 12.65
C GLN A 108 4.58 19.76 11.27
N PHE A 109 3.72 18.77 11.02
CA PHE A 109 3.87 17.87 9.89
C PHE A 109 2.70 17.99 8.91
N TYR A 110 3.02 18.17 7.63
CA TYR A 110 2.01 18.25 6.57
C TYR A 110 2.16 17.08 5.60
N LEU A 111 1.15 16.23 5.52
CA LEU A 111 1.09 15.07 4.61
C LEU A 111 1.42 15.44 3.15
N LYS A 112 1.02 16.65 2.73
CA LYS A 112 1.26 17.20 1.39
C LYS A 112 2.76 17.37 1.05
N GLN A 113 3.63 17.49 2.04
CA GLN A 113 5.08 17.65 1.84
C GLN A 113 5.80 16.32 1.57
N LEU A 114 5.24 15.19 2.02
CA LEU A 114 5.81 13.86 1.77
C LEU A 114 5.33 13.24 0.48
N LEU A 115 4.06 13.49 0.16
CA LEU A 115 3.43 12.97 -1.04
C LEU A 115 3.78 13.90 -2.20
N GLU A 116 5.09 14.04 -2.46
CA GLU A 116 5.58 14.62 -3.71
C GLU A 116 4.93 13.81 -4.84
N PHE A 117 4.06 14.47 -5.62
CA PHE A 117 3.41 13.94 -6.83
C PHE A 117 2.23 12.98 -6.67
N MET A 118 1.65 12.81 -5.49
CA MET A 118 0.35 12.17 -5.48
C MET A 118 -0.71 13.16 -5.99
N HIS A 119 -1.25 12.88 -7.17
CA HIS A 119 -2.49 13.47 -7.67
C HIS A 119 -3.71 13.07 -6.79
N ILE A 120 -3.53 12.83 -5.48
CA ILE A 120 -4.56 12.37 -4.53
C ILE A 120 -5.80 13.25 -4.59
N TRP A 121 -5.62 14.55 -4.71
CA TRP A 121 -6.72 15.50 -4.69
C TRP A 121 -7.16 15.80 -6.12
N LYS A 122 -7.82 14.82 -6.78
CA LYS A 122 -8.52 15.06 -8.06
C LYS A 122 -9.50 16.24 -7.92
N VAL A 123 -10.04 16.42 -6.70
CA VAL A 123 -10.84 17.57 -6.29
C VAL A 123 -10.17 18.25 -5.11
N SER A 124 -9.71 19.50 -5.30
CA SER A 124 -9.27 20.32 -4.17
C SER A 124 -10.48 21.00 -3.52
N ARG A 125 -10.46 21.12 -2.19
CA ARG A 125 -11.43 21.95 -1.45
C ARG A 125 -11.61 23.34 -2.05
N GLN A 126 -10.53 23.93 -2.55
CA GLN A 126 -10.55 25.27 -3.16
C GLN A 126 -11.33 25.30 -4.48
N CYS A 127 -11.16 24.29 -5.34
CA CYS A 127 -11.91 24.17 -6.58
C CYS A 127 -13.41 24.03 -6.29
N LEU A 128 -13.78 23.07 -5.44
CA LEU A 128 -15.18 22.83 -5.09
C LEU A 128 -15.83 24.05 -4.42
N SER A 129 -15.13 24.71 -3.50
CA SER A 129 -15.62 25.93 -2.84
C SER A 129 -15.90 27.06 -3.83
N THR A 130 -15.10 27.18 -4.90
CA THR A 130 -15.30 28.23 -5.91
C THR A 130 -16.58 27.99 -6.71
N VAL A 131 -16.84 26.74 -7.12
CA VAL A 131 -18.03 26.39 -7.89
C VAL A 131 -19.29 26.46 -7.01
N ILE A 132 -19.24 26.02 -5.76
CA ILE A 132 -20.35 26.14 -4.80
C ILE A 132 -20.71 27.62 -4.57
N GLN A 133 -19.73 28.51 -4.44
CA GLN A 133 -20.00 29.95 -4.29
C GLN A 133 -20.72 30.55 -5.50
N LYS A 134 -20.37 30.12 -6.72
CA LYS A 134 -21.07 30.53 -7.95
C LYS A 134 -22.50 29.99 -7.98
N TYR A 135 -22.67 28.71 -7.64
CA TYR A 135 -23.99 28.09 -7.51
C TYR A 135 -24.87 28.86 -6.52
N ASP A 136 -24.38 29.16 -5.32
CA ASP A 136 -25.11 29.91 -4.29
C ASP A 136 -25.48 31.33 -4.76
N PHE A 137 -24.59 31.97 -5.51
CA PHE A 137 -24.86 33.28 -6.10
C PHE A 137 -26.01 33.22 -7.12
N HIS A 138 -25.96 32.26 -8.05
CA HIS A 138 -26.99 32.08 -9.06
C HIS A 138 -28.32 31.58 -8.47
N LEU A 139 -28.28 30.76 -7.42
CA LEU A 139 -29.45 30.30 -6.69
C LEU A 139 -30.15 31.46 -5.97
N LYS A 140 -29.41 32.33 -5.28
CA LYS A 140 -29.95 33.56 -4.67
C LYS A 140 -30.53 34.51 -5.73
N TYR A 141 -29.91 34.60 -6.90
CA TYR A 141 -30.43 35.39 -8.00
C TYR A 141 -31.76 34.82 -8.54
N LEU A 142 -31.82 33.50 -8.75
CA LEU A 142 -33.02 32.80 -9.22
C LEU A 142 -34.20 32.94 -8.24
N LEU A 143 -33.95 32.79 -6.93
CA LEU A 143 -34.99 32.95 -5.91
C LEU A 143 -35.54 34.39 -5.84
N LYS A 144 -34.74 35.38 -6.26
CA LYS A 144 -35.15 36.80 -6.32
C LYS A 144 -35.86 37.16 -7.62
N THR A 145 -35.32 36.77 -8.77
CA THR A 145 -35.76 37.24 -10.10
C THR A 145 -36.63 36.24 -10.85
N GLN A 146 -36.63 34.97 -10.43
CA GLN A 146 -37.27 33.84 -11.12
C GLN A 146 -36.80 33.67 -12.58
N GLN A 147 -35.60 34.16 -12.91
CA GLN A 147 -34.97 34.11 -14.24
C GLN A 147 -33.56 33.50 -14.16
N ASN A 148 -32.98 33.16 -15.32
CA ASN A 148 -31.62 32.63 -15.49
C ASN A 148 -31.36 31.24 -14.87
N VAL A 149 -32.26 30.29 -15.12
CA VAL A 149 -32.11 28.89 -14.67
C VAL A 149 -30.98 28.17 -15.39
N ASP A 150 -30.70 28.51 -16.65
CA ASP A 150 -29.59 27.92 -17.40
C ASP A 150 -28.25 28.12 -16.68
N ASN A 151 -28.07 29.24 -15.97
CA ASN A 151 -26.88 29.49 -15.16
C ASN A 151 -26.80 28.56 -13.95
N VAL A 152 -27.93 28.25 -13.30
CA VAL A 152 -27.96 27.29 -12.19
C VAL A 152 -27.66 25.89 -12.70
N ILE A 153 -28.24 25.49 -13.83
CA ILE A 153 -28.01 24.18 -14.46
C ILE A 153 -26.54 24.04 -14.88
N GLU A 154 -25.95 25.08 -15.47
CA GLU A 154 -24.53 25.06 -15.86
C GLU A 154 -23.61 24.96 -14.65
N GLU A 155 -23.91 25.66 -13.54
CA GLU A 155 -23.12 25.49 -12.32
C GLU A 155 -23.32 24.12 -11.65
N VAL A 156 -24.52 23.53 -11.70
CA VAL A 156 -24.74 22.13 -11.26
C VAL A 156 -23.87 21.18 -12.09
N LYS A 157 -23.84 21.36 -13.40
CA LYS A 157 -22.98 20.59 -14.30
C LYS A 157 -21.50 20.78 -13.99
N ASN A 158 -21.07 22.00 -13.67
CA ASN A 158 -19.70 22.27 -13.21
C ASN A 158 -19.37 21.54 -11.91
N ILE A 159 -20.29 21.53 -10.93
CA ILE A 159 -20.13 20.79 -9.67
C ILE A 159 -19.98 19.29 -9.97
N CYS A 160 -20.88 18.71 -10.77
CA CYS A 160 -20.81 17.30 -11.16
C CYS A 160 -19.51 16.99 -11.93
N SER A 161 -19.04 17.90 -12.78
CA SER A 161 -17.77 17.76 -13.51
C SER A 161 -16.58 17.70 -12.56
N VAL A 162 -16.53 18.59 -11.56
CA VAL A 162 -15.50 18.58 -10.51
C VAL A 162 -15.55 17.26 -9.73
N LEU A 163 -16.74 16.77 -9.39
CA LEU A 163 -16.92 15.52 -8.63
C LEU A 163 -16.77 14.23 -9.45
N GLY A 164 -16.08 14.30 -10.59
CA GLY A 164 -15.77 13.13 -11.43
C GLY A 164 -16.79 12.83 -12.52
N CYS A 165 -17.52 13.85 -12.97
CA CYS A 165 -18.57 13.76 -14.00
C CYS A 165 -19.67 12.74 -13.62
N VAL A 166 -20.00 12.66 -12.33
CA VAL A 166 -21.05 11.79 -11.78
C VAL A 166 -22.36 12.56 -11.70
N GLU A 167 -23.42 12.00 -12.28
CA GLU A 167 -24.76 12.58 -12.27
C GLU A 167 -25.73 11.57 -11.64
N THR A 168 -26.22 11.87 -10.44
CA THR A 168 -27.20 11.00 -9.75
C THR A 168 -28.61 11.26 -10.28
N LYS A 169 -29.48 10.25 -10.18
CA LYS A 169 -30.87 10.37 -10.62
C LYS A 169 -31.60 11.52 -9.92
N GLN A 170 -31.33 11.76 -8.63
CA GLN A 170 -31.94 12.84 -7.86
C GLN A 170 -31.58 14.21 -8.46
N ILE A 171 -30.34 14.39 -8.93
CA ILE A 171 -29.92 15.62 -9.62
C ILE A 171 -30.63 15.73 -10.97
N THR A 172 -30.65 14.66 -11.78
CA THR A 172 -31.33 14.64 -13.07
C THR A 172 -32.83 14.95 -12.94
N ASP A 173 -33.51 14.34 -11.98
CA ASP A 173 -34.95 14.52 -11.72
C ASP A 173 -35.24 15.95 -11.27
N ALA A 174 -34.46 16.51 -10.33
CA ALA A 174 -34.61 17.89 -9.85
C ALA A 174 -34.35 18.92 -10.97
N VAL A 175 -33.36 18.69 -11.83
CA VAL A 175 -33.08 19.56 -12.99
C VAL A 175 -34.21 19.48 -14.02
N ASN A 176 -34.75 18.28 -14.28
CA ASN A 176 -35.88 18.10 -15.19
C ASN A 176 -37.14 18.79 -14.64
N GLU A 177 -37.43 18.66 -13.35
CA GLU A 177 -38.56 19.33 -12.70
C GLU A 177 -38.40 20.85 -12.76
N LEU A 178 -37.19 21.37 -12.52
CA LEU A 178 -36.89 22.80 -12.64
C LEU A 178 -37.13 23.33 -14.07
N ASN A 179 -36.73 22.57 -15.09
CA ASN A 179 -36.99 22.89 -16.49
C ASN A 179 -38.50 22.86 -16.83
N LEU A 180 -39.24 21.87 -16.31
CA LEU A 180 -40.68 21.73 -16.56
C LEU A 180 -41.49 22.88 -15.94
N ILE A 181 -41.15 23.32 -14.72
CA ILE A 181 -41.81 24.45 -14.05
C ILE A 181 -41.72 25.74 -14.88
N LEU A 182 -40.63 25.92 -15.63
CA LEU A 182 -40.40 27.11 -16.44
C LEU A 182 -41.03 27.01 -17.82
N GLN A 183 -41.02 25.83 -18.45
CA GLN A 183 -41.75 25.60 -19.69
C GLN A 183 -43.28 25.73 -19.47
N GLY A 184 -43.77 25.37 -18.29
CA GLY A 184 -45.16 25.61 -17.86
C GLY A 184 -45.53 27.10 -17.77
N LYS A 185 -44.60 27.98 -17.38
CA LYS A 185 -44.79 29.44 -17.40
C LYS A 185 -44.90 30.02 -18.80
N ALA A 186 -44.23 29.42 -19.79
CA ALA A 186 -44.28 29.89 -21.19
C ALA A 186 -45.61 29.54 -21.89
N LYS A 187 -46.36 28.54 -21.42
CA LYS A 187 -47.64 28.11 -22.00
C LYS A 187 -48.88 28.66 -21.28
N ASN A 188 -48.78 29.00 -19.99
CA ASN A 188 -49.91 29.50 -19.20
C ASN A 188 -49.78 31.00 -18.91
N LEU A 189 -49.98 31.84 -19.94
CA LEU A 189 -49.99 33.30 -19.83
C LEU A 189 -51.25 33.87 -19.14
N HIS A 190 -52.20 33.02 -18.73
CA HIS A 190 -53.46 33.48 -18.13
C HIS A 190 -53.89 32.58 -16.97
N GLN A 191 -53.27 32.74 -15.79
CA GLN A 191 -53.96 32.70 -14.49
C GLN A 191 -52.99 33.02 -13.34
N ASN A 192 -53.35 34.04 -12.55
CA ASN A 192 -52.62 34.54 -11.40
C ASN A 192 -52.40 33.45 -10.34
N SER A 193 -51.16 32.96 -10.18
CA SER A 193 -50.72 32.28 -8.94
C SER A 193 -49.20 32.39 -8.72
N ASP A 194 -48.65 33.61 -8.74
CA ASP A 194 -47.22 33.86 -8.50
C ASP A 194 -46.70 33.28 -7.16
N THR A 195 -47.57 33.13 -6.16
CA THR A 195 -47.25 32.55 -4.85
C THR A 195 -47.05 31.03 -4.90
N SER A 196 -47.70 30.32 -5.84
CA SER A 196 -47.58 28.84 -5.97
C SER A 196 -46.28 28.44 -6.67
N ALA A 197 -45.91 29.18 -7.73
CA ALA A 197 -44.71 28.93 -8.50
C ALA A 197 -43.43 29.24 -7.72
N LYS A 198 -43.44 30.28 -6.89
CA LYS A 198 -42.29 30.63 -6.03
C LYS A 198 -42.01 29.54 -4.99
N GLY A 199 -43.05 29.01 -4.34
CA GLY A 199 -42.92 27.90 -3.39
C GLY A 199 -42.45 26.60 -4.04
N LEU A 200 -42.87 26.32 -5.29
CA LEU A 200 -42.39 25.18 -6.06
C LEU A 200 -40.91 25.31 -6.45
N ILE A 201 -40.48 26.50 -6.91
CA ILE A 201 -39.07 26.76 -7.22
C ILE A 201 -38.21 26.62 -5.95
N GLU A 202 -38.66 27.17 -4.82
CA GLU A 202 -37.97 27.01 -3.53
C GLU A 202 -37.85 25.52 -3.15
N LYS A 203 -38.94 24.75 -3.28
CA LYS A 203 -38.91 23.30 -3.02
C LYS A 203 -37.90 22.57 -3.92
N VAL A 204 -37.98 22.74 -5.24
CA VAL A 204 -37.10 22.04 -6.19
C VAL A 204 -35.64 22.47 -6.02
N THR A 205 -35.38 23.75 -5.75
CA THR A 205 -34.00 24.23 -5.49
C THR A 205 -33.44 23.72 -4.16
N THR A 206 -34.26 23.54 -3.13
CA THR A 206 -33.85 22.87 -1.88
C THR A 206 -33.55 21.38 -2.09
N GLU A 207 -34.35 20.68 -2.89
CA GLU A 207 -34.13 19.29 -3.25
C GLU A 207 -32.87 19.10 -4.10
N LEU A 208 -32.65 19.99 -5.06
CA LEU A 208 -31.41 20.05 -5.85
C LEU A 208 -30.19 20.30 -4.97
N SER A 209 -30.25 21.28 -4.07
CA SER A 209 -29.17 21.56 -3.12
C SER A 209 -28.87 20.33 -2.25
N THR A 210 -29.91 19.68 -1.74
CA THR A 210 -29.79 18.45 -0.93
C THR A 210 -29.12 17.32 -1.73
N SER A 211 -29.50 17.16 -3.00
CA SER A 211 -28.93 16.15 -3.91
C SER A 211 -27.45 16.42 -4.22
N ILE A 212 -27.06 17.69 -4.36
CA ILE A 212 -25.65 18.09 -4.51
C ILE A 212 -24.86 17.75 -3.24
N TYR A 213 -25.38 18.08 -2.06
CA TYR A 213 -24.72 17.74 -0.79
C TYR A 213 -24.58 16.23 -0.61
N GLN A 214 -25.58 15.44 -1.00
CA GLN A 214 -25.51 13.98 -1.01
C GLN A 214 -24.41 13.48 -1.95
N LEU A 215 -24.29 14.04 -3.15
CA LEU A 215 -23.21 13.66 -4.08
C LEU A 215 -21.82 14.01 -3.52
N ILE A 216 -21.67 15.17 -2.85
CA ILE A 216 -20.42 15.53 -2.18
C ILE A 216 -20.08 14.53 -1.08
N ASP A 217 -21.08 14.14 -0.27
CA ASP A 217 -20.91 13.15 0.80
C ASP A 217 -20.50 11.79 0.25
N ILE A 218 -21.20 11.29 -0.79
CA ILE A 218 -20.85 10.07 -1.52
C ILE A 218 -19.43 10.17 -2.08
N HIS A 219 -19.03 11.31 -2.65
CA HIS A 219 -17.68 11.49 -3.18
C HIS A 219 -16.63 11.42 -2.06
N CYS A 220 -16.88 12.04 -0.90
CA CYS A 220 -15.97 12.02 0.24
C CYS A 220 -15.86 10.64 0.91
N SER A 221 -16.96 9.88 0.94
CA SER A 221 -16.96 8.51 1.45
C SER A 221 -16.27 7.53 0.49
N SER A 222 -16.33 7.81 -0.81
CA SER A 222 -15.78 6.97 -1.88
C SER A 222 -14.30 7.26 -2.20
N PHE A 223 -13.90 8.53 -2.22
CA PHE A 223 -12.55 8.97 -2.62
C PHE A 223 -11.76 9.60 -1.47
N TYR A 224 -10.46 9.86 -1.68
CA TYR A 224 -9.68 10.67 -0.73
C TYR A 224 -9.95 12.16 -1.00
N ALA A 225 -10.63 12.84 -0.07
CA ALA A 225 -10.98 14.27 -0.17
C ALA A 225 -10.40 15.06 1.02
N ASP A 226 -9.90 16.28 0.78
CA ASP A 226 -9.26 17.14 1.82
C ASP A 226 -10.31 17.94 2.60
N PHE A 227 -11.56 17.56 2.42
CA PHE A 227 -12.75 18.15 2.99
C PHE A 227 -13.73 17.04 3.36
N GLN A 228 -14.59 17.35 4.32
CA GLN A 228 -15.75 16.54 4.68
C GLN A 228 -16.92 17.50 4.97
N PRO A 229 -18.16 17.14 4.62
CA PRO A 229 -19.32 17.95 4.97
C PRO A 229 -19.44 18.09 6.51
N LEU A 230 -19.64 19.32 6.99
CA LEU A 230 -19.82 19.64 8.43
C LEU A 230 -21.06 18.96 9.05
N HIS A 231 -22.05 18.68 8.22
CA HIS A 231 -23.25 17.93 8.55
C HIS A 231 -23.44 16.88 7.46
N ALA A 232 -22.61 15.83 7.46
CA ALA A 232 -23.03 14.61 6.79
C ALA A 232 -24.38 14.24 7.41
N PRO A 233 -25.45 14.02 6.63
CA PRO A 233 -26.62 13.38 7.18
C PRO A 233 -26.09 12.06 7.71
N LEU A 234 -26.06 11.92 9.04
CA LEU A 234 -26.04 10.60 9.64
C LEU A 234 -27.18 9.89 8.93
N TYR A 235 -26.85 8.95 8.05
CA TYR A 235 -27.78 7.89 7.70
C TYR A 235 -28.10 7.24 9.05
N ARG A 236 -29.07 7.80 9.77
CA ARG A 236 -29.89 7.05 10.70
C ARG A 236 -30.67 6.12 9.79
N VAL A 237 -30.00 5.06 9.36
CA VAL A 237 -30.67 3.84 9.00
C VAL A 237 -31.45 3.50 10.26
N SER A 238 -32.76 3.64 10.18
CA SER A 238 -33.65 3.03 11.15
C SER A 238 -33.32 1.54 11.13
N PHE A 239 -32.64 1.07 12.17
CA PHE A 239 -32.48 -0.34 12.49
C PHE A 239 -33.86 -0.91 12.86
N GLU A 240 -34.77 -0.95 11.89
CA GLU A 240 -35.84 -1.92 11.94
C GLU A 240 -35.20 -3.25 11.58
N ASN A 241 -35.36 -4.24 12.45
CA ASN A 241 -34.80 -5.58 12.38
C ASN A 241 -35.17 -6.32 11.06
N LEU A 242 -34.63 -5.89 9.93
CA LEU A 242 -34.50 -6.70 8.73
C LEU A 242 -33.29 -7.59 9.00
N GLY A 243 -33.58 -8.85 9.33
CA GLY A 243 -32.57 -9.86 9.61
C GLY A 243 -31.46 -9.83 8.57
N VAL A 244 -30.21 -10.02 9.04
CA VAL A 244 -29.01 -10.02 8.19
C VAL A 244 -29.30 -10.83 6.93
N PRO A 245 -29.24 -10.23 5.72
CA PRO A 245 -29.50 -10.96 4.50
C PRO A 245 -28.59 -12.18 4.47
N SER A 246 -29.17 -13.37 4.30
CA SER A 246 -28.40 -14.61 4.35
C SER A 246 -27.35 -14.67 3.24
N HIS A 247 -27.63 -14.03 2.10
CA HIS A 247 -26.79 -14.02 0.90
C HIS A 247 -26.29 -12.63 0.54
N LEU A 248 -25.09 -12.60 -0.07
CA LEU A 248 -24.46 -11.37 -0.54
C LEU A 248 -25.23 -10.77 -1.72
N SER A 249 -25.77 -9.57 -1.54
CA SER A 249 -26.49 -8.83 -2.58
C SER A 249 -26.16 -7.33 -2.58
N PHE A 250 -26.12 -6.74 -3.77
CA PHE A 250 -25.90 -5.30 -4.00
C PHE A 250 -26.41 -4.91 -5.39
N THR A 251 -26.60 -3.63 -5.64
CA THR A 251 -27.10 -3.13 -6.93
C THR A 251 -26.00 -2.39 -7.67
N VAL A 252 -25.69 -2.83 -8.89
CA VAL A 252 -24.83 -2.07 -9.81
C VAL A 252 -25.71 -1.03 -10.49
N TYR A 253 -25.56 0.24 -10.09
CA TYR A 253 -26.46 1.31 -10.49
C TYR A 253 -26.11 1.83 -11.89
N ALA A 254 -24.95 2.47 -12.03
CA ALA A 254 -24.54 3.09 -13.27
C ALA A 254 -23.02 3.18 -13.44
N ALA A 255 -22.55 3.25 -14.68
CA ALA A 255 -21.20 3.71 -15.01
C ALA A 255 -21.29 5.13 -15.60
N HIS A 256 -20.57 6.05 -14.99
CA HIS A 256 -20.55 7.48 -15.28
C HIS A 256 -19.32 7.85 -16.11
N ASN A 257 -19.45 8.95 -16.87
CA ASN A 257 -18.38 9.55 -17.68
C ASN A 257 -17.76 8.61 -18.72
N ILE A 258 -18.62 7.90 -19.45
CA ILE A 258 -18.20 7.01 -20.54
C ILE A 258 -17.50 7.83 -21.64
N PRO A 259 -16.26 7.48 -22.04
CA PRO A 259 -15.54 8.19 -23.09
C PRO A 259 -16.31 8.22 -24.41
N GLU A 260 -16.30 9.37 -25.09
CA GLU A 260 -16.96 9.52 -26.39
C GLU A 260 -16.48 8.50 -27.42
N THR A 261 -15.19 8.16 -27.41
CA THR A 261 -14.61 7.14 -28.30
C THR A 261 -15.30 5.79 -28.14
N TRP A 262 -15.74 5.43 -26.94
CA TRP A 262 -16.46 4.18 -26.68
C TRP A 262 -17.90 4.25 -27.15
N VAL A 263 -18.57 5.40 -26.96
CA VAL A 263 -19.95 5.61 -27.40
C VAL A 263 -20.09 5.41 -28.92
N HIS A 264 -19.10 5.85 -29.70
CA HIS A 264 -19.10 5.67 -31.15
C HIS A 264 -18.69 4.25 -31.58
N SER A 265 -17.91 3.53 -30.76
CA SER A 265 -17.36 2.21 -31.09
C SER A 265 -18.27 1.05 -30.67
N TYR A 266 -19.08 1.22 -29.63
CA TYR A 266 -19.87 0.15 -29.01
C TYR A 266 -21.36 0.49 -29.00
N LYS A 267 -22.21 -0.50 -29.29
CA LYS A 267 -23.68 -0.33 -29.32
C LYS A 267 -24.29 -0.40 -27.93
N ALA A 268 -23.72 -1.23 -27.07
CA ALA A 268 -24.17 -1.47 -25.72
C ALA A 268 -23.00 -1.82 -24.80
N PHE A 269 -23.24 -1.74 -23.50
CA PHE A 269 -22.28 -2.06 -22.47
C PHE A 269 -22.88 -3.08 -21.52
N SER A 270 -22.04 -3.96 -20.99
CA SER A 270 -22.41 -4.95 -19.99
C SER A 270 -21.31 -5.06 -18.94
N PHE A 271 -21.61 -5.72 -17.82
CA PHE A 271 -20.62 -5.98 -16.79
C PHE A 271 -20.69 -7.42 -16.31
N SER A 272 -19.62 -7.86 -15.66
CA SER A 272 -19.58 -9.13 -14.93
C SER A 272 -18.96 -8.93 -13.56
N CYS A 273 -19.45 -9.67 -12.59
CA CYS A 273 -18.94 -9.63 -11.21
C CYS A 273 -18.34 -10.99 -10.84
N TRP A 274 -17.24 -10.99 -10.09
CA TRP A 274 -16.76 -12.20 -9.45
C TRP A 274 -16.21 -11.92 -8.07
N LEU A 275 -16.21 -12.98 -7.26
CA LEU A 275 -15.62 -13.01 -5.94
C LEU A 275 -14.37 -13.86 -5.97
N THR A 276 -13.31 -13.36 -5.36
CA THR A 276 -12.02 -14.03 -5.27
C THR A 276 -11.51 -14.02 -3.84
N TYR A 277 -10.83 -15.08 -3.45
CA TYR A 277 -10.10 -15.18 -2.19
C TYR A 277 -8.76 -15.89 -2.43
N ALA A 278 -7.66 -15.35 -1.91
CA ALA A 278 -6.31 -15.85 -2.15
C ALA A 278 -5.99 -16.09 -3.65
N GLY A 279 -6.50 -15.23 -4.54
CA GLY A 279 -6.33 -15.35 -5.99
C GLY A 279 -7.18 -16.45 -6.65
N LYS A 280 -7.94 -17.23 -5.89
CA LYS A 280 -8.88 -18.23 -6.42
C LYS A 280 -10.28 -17.65 -6.55
N LYS A 281 -10.98 -18.02 -7.63
CA LYS A 281 -12.36 -17.60 -7.87
C LYS A 281 -13.32 -18.41 -6.99
N LEU A 282 -14.08 -17.73 -6.15
CA LEU A 282 -15.13 -18.32 -5.32
C LEU A 282 -16.44 -18.46 -6.10
N CYS A 283 -16.87 -17.37 -6.75
CA CYS A 283 -18.12 -17.34 -7.50
C CYS A 283 -18.05 -16.31 -8.63
N GLN A 284 -18.85 -16.51 -9.68
CA GLN A 284 -18.99 -15.57 -10.79
C GLN A 284 -20.47 -15.38 -11.13
N VAL A 285 -20.86 -14.13 -11.34
CA VAL A 285 -22.10 -13.77 -12.02
C VAL A 285 -21.71 -13.23 -13.40
N ARG A 286 -22.07 -13.98 -14.45
CA ARG A 286 -21.69 -13.67 -15.84
C ARG A 286 -22.73 -12.79 -16.53
N ASN A 287 -22.23 -11.79 -17.26
CA ASN A 287 -22.91 -10.99 -18.26
C ASN A 287 -24.32 -10.52 -17.89
N CYS A 288 -24.33 -9.45 -17.10
CA CYS A 288 -25.52 -8.65 -16.82
C CYS A 288 -26.02 -7.93 -18.08
N ARG A 289 -27.21 -7.35 -18.01
CA ARG A 289 -27.95 -6.87 -19.19
C ARG A 289 -27.11 -5.93 -20.07
N ASN A 290 -27.21 -6.09 -21.39
CA ASN A 290 -26.61 -5.18 -22.37
C ASN A 290 -27.45 -3.90 -22.43
N ILE A 291 -26.88 -2.76 -22.07
CA ILE A 291 -27.59 -1.48 -22.01
C ILE A 291 -26.84 -0.42 -22.85
N PRO A 292 -27.56 0.36 -23.68
CA PRO A 292 -26.95 1.45 -24.45
C PRO A 292 -26.61 2.65 -23.57
N VAL A 293 -25.66 3.46 -24.04
CA VAL A 293 -25.30 4.73 -23.37
C VAL A 293 -26.44 5.74 -23.49
N LYS A 294 -26.67 6.48 -22.42
CA LYS A 294 -27.53 7.66 -22.37
C LYS A 294 -26.68 8.91 -22.20
N LYS A 295 -27.03 9.99 -22.90
CA LYS A 295 -26.42 11.31 -22.73
C LYS A 295 -27.36 12.20 -21.91
N LEU A 296 -26.95 12.54 -20.70
CA LEU A 296 -27.57 13.59 -19.87
C LEU A 296 -26.63 14.80 -19.85
N PHE A 297 -26.14 15.25 -18.70
CA PHE A 297 -24.99 16.17 -18.68
C PHE A 297 -23.73 15.47 -19.21
N PHE A 298 -23.56 14.20 -18.84
CA PHE A 298 -22.45 13.34 -19.26
C PHE A 298 -22.98 12.04 -19.87
N PHE A 299 -22.10 11.30 -20.55
CA PHE A 299 -22.42 9.96 -21.04
C PHE A 299 -22.40 8.95 -19.90
N MET A 300 -23.47 8.19 -19.74
CA MET A 300 -23.59 7.17 -18.70
C MET A 300 -24.33 5.91 -19.19
N VAL A 301 -24.10 4.79 -18.51
CA VAL A 301 -24.89 3.56 -18.68
C VAL A 301 -25.58 3.28 -17.36
N ASN A 302 -26.91 3.13 -17.37
CA ASN A 302 -27.72 2.90 -16.17
C ASN A 302 -28.30 1.48 -16.21
N TRP A 303 -27.77 0.59 -15.37
CA TRP A 303 -28.25 -0.78 -15.22
C TRP A 303 -29.33 -0.91 -14.17
N ASN A 304 -29.11 -0.32 -12.99
CA ASN A 304 -29.95 -0.51 -11.82
C ASN A 304 -30.28 -2.01 -11.60
N GLU A 305 -29.26 -2.86 -11.68
CA GLU A 305 -29.39 -4.32 -11.65
C GLU A 305 -28.90 -4.86 -10.31
N THR A 306 -29.79 -5.52 -9.56
CA THR A 306 -29.46 -6.18 -8.29
C THR A 306 -28.80 -7.52 -8.56
N ILE A 307 -27.58 -7.67 -8.05
CA ILE A 307 -26.78 -8.89 -8.12
C ILE A 307 -26.96 -9.67 -6.82
N ASN A 308 -27.25 -10.96 -6.95
CA ASN A 308 -27.36 -11.90 -5.83
C ASN A 308 -26.34 -13.02 -6.04
N PHE A 309 -25.39 -13.14 -5.10
CA PHE A 309 -24.46 -14.26 -5.09
C PHE A 309 -25.07 -15.45 -4.35
N PRO A 310 -24.89 -16.68 -4.84
CA PRO A 310 -25.34 -17.91 -4.16
C PRO A 310 -24.41 -18.29 -2.99
N LEU A 311 -23.84 -17.31 -2.28
CA LEU A 311 -22.93 -17.50 -1.16
C LEU A 311 -23.47 -16.75 0.06
N GLU A 312 -23.39 -17.38 1.23
CA GLU A 312 -23.75 -16.72 2.47
C GLU A 312 -22.67 -15.74 2.91
N ILE A 313 -23.05 -14.54 3.36
CA ILE A 313 -22.09 -13.52 3.80
C ILE A 313 -21.18 -14.06 4.91
N LYS A 314 -21.74 -14.88 5.81
CA LYS A 314 -21.05 -15.52 6.95
C LYS A 314 -19.97 -16.52 6.51
N SER A 315 -20.16 -17.15 5.36
CA SER A 315 -19.22 -18.14 4.81
C SER A 315 -18.04 -17.50 4.08
N LEU A 316 -18.11 -16.19 3.79
CA LEU A 316 -17.07 -15.48 3.08
C LEU A 316 -15.93 -15.13 4.04
N PRO A 317 -14.69 -15.49 3.70
CA PRO A 317 -13.53 -15.04 4.46
C PRO A 317 -13.39 -13.51 4.43
N ARG A 318 -12.73 -12.96 5.45
CA ARG A 318 -12.51 -11.52 5.60
C ARG A 318 -11.74 -10.92 4.41
N GLU A 319 -10.75 -11.62 3.89
CA GLU A 319 -9.92 -11.17 2.76
C GLU A 319 -10.56 -11.44 1.38
N SER A 320 -11.89 -11.47 1.32
CA SER A 320 -12.63 -11.62 0.06
C SER A 320 -12.65 -10.33 -0.75
N MET A 321 -12.31 -10.45 -2.03
CA MET A 321 -12.28 -9.35 -3.00
C MET A 321 -13.43 -9.48 -3.99
N LEU A 322 -14.14 -8.38 -4.23
CA LEU A 322 -15.11 -8.24 -5.31
C LEU A 322 -14.45 -7.53 -6.49
N THR A 323 -14.54 -8.13 -7.67
CA THR A 323 -14.07 -7.53 -8.92
C THR A 323 -15.24 -7.38 -9.87
N ILE A 324 -15.29 -6.22 -10.54
CA ILE A 324 -16.27 -5.93 -11.56
C ILE A 324 -15.53 -5.55 -12.85
N LYS A 325 -15.86 -6.25 -13.93
CA LYS A 325 -15.36 -5.98 -15.29
C LYS A 325 -16.45 -5.33 -16.12
N LEU A 326 -16.11 -4.27 -16.85
CA LEU A 326 -16.96 -3.57 -17.80
C LEU A 326 -16.58 -3.97 -19.23
N PHE A 327 -17.59 -4.31 -20.03
CA PHE A 327 -17.42 -4.75 -21.40
C PHE A 327 -18.17 -3.85 -22.39
N GLY A 328 -17.56 -3.64 -23.55
CA GLY A 328 -18.17 -3.01 -24.71
C GLY A 328 -18.67 -4.07 -25.69
N ILE A 329 -19.91 -3.93 -26.15
CA ILE A 329 -20.57 -4.87 -27.06
C ILE A 329 -20.69 -4.21 -28.44
N THR A 330 -20.06 -4.81 -29.45
CA THR A 330 -20.12 -4.37 -30.86
C THR A 330 -21.25 -5.09 -31.60
N TYR A 331 -21.26 -6.43 -31.52
CA TYR A 331 -22.27 -7.35 -32.05
C TYR A 331 -22.60 -8.40 -30.98
N ALA A 332 -23.71 -9.14 -31.15
CA ALA A 332 -24.33 -9.95 -30.09
C ALA A 332 -23.41 -10.96 -29.35
N THR A 333 -22.24 -11.29 -29.90
CA THR A 333 -21.29 -12.25 -29.33
C THR A 333 -19.92 -11.69 -28.95
N ASN A 334 -19.55 -10.47 -29.37
CA ASN A 334 -18.21 -9.93 -29.10
C ASN A 334 -18.27 -8.86 -28.00
N ALA A 335 -17.63 -9.20 -26.88
CA ALA A 335 -17.50 -8.36 -25.69
C ALA A 335 -16.02 -8.05 -25.47
N ASP A 336 -15.64 -6.79 -25.63
CA ASP A 336 -14.28 -6.32 -25.37
C ASP A 336 -14.20 -5.84 -23.92
N LEU A 337 -13.19 -6.28 -23.16
CA LEU A 337 -12.93 -5.75 -21.82
C LEU A 337 -12.43 -4.31 -21.94
N LEU A 338 -13.19 -3.36 -21.40
CA LEU A 338 -12.87 -1.94 -21.48
C LEU A 338 -12.25 -1.40 -20.20
N ALA A 339 -12.76 -1.84 -19.06
CA ALA A 339 -12.29 -1.40 -17.76
C ALA A 339 -12.64 -2.41 -16.67
N TRP A 340 -12.01 -2.29 -15.51
CA TRP A 340 -12.33 -3.10 -14.36
C TRP A 340 -12.05 -2.37 -13.04
N THR A 341 -12.69 -2.83 -11.97
CA THR A 341 -12.53 -2.32 -10.61
C THR A 341 -12.46 -3.51 -9.64
N CYS A 342 -11.76 -3.34 -8.52
CA CYS A 342 -11.78 -4.33 -7.44
C CYS A 342 -11.69 -3.69 -6.07
N PHE A 343 -12.37 -4.26 -5.09
CA PHE A 343 -12.34 -3.76 -3.74
C PHE A 343 -12.60 -4.87 -2.72
N PRO A 344 -12.11 -4.70 -1.48
CA PRO A 344 -12.39 -5.62 -0.40
C PRO A 344 -13.87 -5.57 -0.03
N LEU A 345 -14.51 -6.74 0.16
CA LEU A 345 -15.88 -6.80 0.67
C LEU A 345 -15.96 -6.34 2.14
N PHE A 346 -14.93 -6.63 2.93
CA PHE A 346 -14.85 -6.31 4.36
C PHE A 346 -13.66 -5.38 4.66
N PRO A 347 -13.75 -4.09 4.30
CA PRO A 347 -12.71 -3.10 4.62
C PRO A 347 -12.58 -2.86 6.14
N LYS A 348 -11.36 -2.58 6.62
CA LYS A 348 -11.06 -2.39 8.06
C LYS A 348 -11.68 -1.12 8.66
N HIS A 349 -11.76 -0.04 7.89
CA HIS A 349 -11.98 1.33 8.40
C HIS A 349 -13.20 2.06 7.82
N ARG A 350 -13.94 1.45 6.88
CA ARG A 350 -15.08 2.10 6.20
C ARG A 350 -16.21 1.09 6.03
N SER A 351 -17.33 1.23 6.73
CA SER A 351 -18.51 0.43 6.37
C SER A 351 -19.00 0.85 4.99
N ILE A 352 -19.22 -0.14 4.12
CA ILE A 352 -19.73 0.09 2.77
C ILE A 352 -21.25 0.12 2.89
N LEU A 353 -21.81 1.31 3.12
CA LEU A 353 -23.24 1.51 3.24
C LEU A 353 -23.75 2.47 2.17
N GLY A 354 -24.89 2.13 1.58
CA GLY A 354 -25.54 2.98 0.59
C GLY A 354 -24.74 3.08 -0.71
N SER A 355 -24.79 4.26 -1.34
CA SER A 355 -24.18 4.49 -2.65
C SER A 355 -22.69 4.79 -2.53
N VAL A 356 -21.88 4.04 -3.26
CA VAL A 356 -20.43 4.17 -3.28
C VAL A 356 -19.92 4.22 -4.73
N LEU A 357 -18.94 5.09 -4.97
CA LEU A 357 -18.32 5.33 -6.26
C LEU A 357 -16.95 4.65 -6.35
N PHE A 358 -16.68 4.00 -7.47
CA PHE A 358 -15.47 3.24 -7.73
C PHE A 358 -14.83 3.70 -9.03
N SER A 359 -13.57 4.12 -9.01
CA SER A 359 -12.81 4.46 -10.23
C SER A 359 -12.43 3.21 -11.03
N MET A 360 -12.71 3.16 -12.33
CA MET A 360 -12.41 1.97 -13.13
C MET A 360 -11.04 2.04 -13.81
N THR A 361 -10.22 1.01 -13.68
CA THR A 361 -8.91 0.93 -14.36
C THR A 361 -9.10 0.59 -15.83
N LEU A 362 -8.51 1.40 -16.73
CA LEU A 362 -8.55 1.22 -18.19
C LEU A 362 -7.41 0.34 -18.76
N GLN A 363 -6.52 -0.14 -17.90
CA GLN A 363 -5.36 -0.92 -18.32
C GLN A 363 -5.76 -2.36 -18.71
N SER A 364 -4.78 -3.16 -19.14
CA SER A 364 -4.91 -4.57 -19.52
C SER A 364 -5.70 -5.41 -18.50
N GLU A 365 -6.00 -6.67 -18.86
CA GLU A 365 -6.66 -7.59 -17.94
C GLU A 365 -6.11 -7.51 -16.51
N PRO A 366 -6.98 -7.61 -15.49
CA PRO A 366 -6.53 -7.57 -14.12
C PRO A 366 -5.42 -8.61 -13.90
N PRO A 367 -4.39 -8.29 -13.10
CA PRO A 367 -3.36 -9.25 -12.73
C PRO A 367 -4.01 -10.54 -12.23
N MET A 368 -3.44 -11.71 -12.53
CA MET A 368 -4.00 -12.96 -11.99
C MET A 368 -4.00 -12.96 -10.46
N GLU A 369 -3.07 -12.22 -9.85
CA GLU A 369 -2.84 -12.11 -8.42
C GLU A 369 -3.58 -10.91 -7.78
N MET A 370 -4.89 -10.77 -8.00
CA MET A 370 -5.73 -9.82 -7.24
C MET A 370 -5.98 -10.32 -5.82
N ILE A 371 -4.94 -10.26 -4.99
CA ILE A 371 -4.91 -10.92 -3.68
C ILE A 371 -5.09 -9.92 -2.54
N ALA A 372 -4.83 -8.65 -2.81
CA ALA A 372 -4.77 -7.61 -1.81
C ALA A 372 -5.41 -6.30 -2.29
N PRO A 373 -5.93 -5.47 -1.37
CA PRO A 373 -6.53 -4.17 -1.70
C PRO A 373 -5.54 -3.16 -2.29
N GLY A 374 -4.23 -3.42 -2.24
CA GLY A 374 -3.20 -2.53 -2.78
C GLY A 374 -3.27 -2.29 -4.29
N VAL A 375 -3.91 -3.21 -5.04
CA VAL A 375 -4.23 -3.05 -6.47
C VAL A 375 -5.25 -1.93 -6.69
N TRP A 376 -6.06 -1.64 -5.67
CA TRP A 376 -7.11 -0.62 -5.70
C TRP A 376 -6.55 0.74 -5.29
N ASP A 377 -6.15 1.53 -6.29
CA ASP A 377 -5.74 2.91 -6.06
C ASP A 377 -6.86 3.91 -6.36
N VAL A 378 -7.53 4.33 -5.30
CA VAL A 378 -8.54 5.41 -5.28
C VAL A 378 -7.98 6.74 -5.82
N SER A 379 -6.65 6.89 -5.92
CA SER A 379 -6.00 8.12 -6.37
C SER A 379 -5.67 8.18 -7.87
N GLN A 380 -5.82 7.09 -8.64
CA GLN A 380 -5.61 7.16 -10.08
C GLN A 380 -6.79 7.84 -10.77
N PRO A 381 -6.55 8.81 -11.68
CA PRO A 381 -7.61 9.44 -12.44
C PRO A 381 -8.17 8.43 -13.45
N SER A 382 -9.27 7.77 -13.09
CA SER A 382 -10.08 7.07 -14.08
C SER A 382 -11.02 8.05 -14.78
N PRO A 383 -11.22 7.92 -16.11
CA PRO A 383 -12.31 8.59 -16.78
C PRO A 383 -13.66 7.96 -16.47
N VAL A 384 -13.75 6.70 -16.04
CA VAL A 384 -15.03 6.03 -15.79
C VAL A 384 -15.23 5.75 -14.30
N THR A 385 -16.37 6.15 -13.77
CA THR A 385 -16.73 5.92 -12.37
C THR A 385 -17.94 4.99 -12.28
N LEU A 386 -17.80 3.87 -11.58
CA LEU A 386 -18.88 2.92 -11.32
C LEU A 386 -19.59 3.28 -10.01
N GLN A 387 -20.91 3.35 -10.03
CA GLN A 387 -21.76 3.53 -8.85
C GLN A 387 -22.39 2.19 -8.45
N ILE A 388 -22.21 1.81 -7.20
CA ILE A 388 -22.80 0.61 -6.61
C ILE A 388 -23.57 1.02 -5.36
N ASP A 389 -24.78 0.51 -5.22
CA ASP A 389 -25.62 0.73 -4.05
C ASP A 389 -25.63 -0.55 -3.20
N PHE A 390 -25.11 -0.44 -1.99
CA PHE A 390 -25.07 -1.50 -1.00
C PHE A 390 -26.29 -1.42 -0.08
N PRO A 391 -26.79 -2.56 0.43
CA PRO A 391 -27.88 -2.58 1.38
C PRO A 391 -27.52 -1.82 2.66
N ALA A 392 -28.55 -1.34 3.37
CA ALA A 392 -28.37 -0.54 4.58
C ALA A 392 -27.91 -1.34 5.82
N THR A 393 -27.66 -2.64 5.67
CA THR A 393 -27.18 -3.52 6.73
C THR A 393 -25.65 -3.61 6.64
N GLU A 394 -24.95 -3.28 7.72
CA GLU A 394 -23.50 -3.46 7.77
C GLU A 394 -23.14 -4.94 7.64
N TRP A 395 -22.17 -5.22 6.76
CA TRP A 395 -21.56 -6.54 6.66
C TRP A 395 -20.48 -6.66 7.73
N GLU A 396 -20.88 -7.07 8.93
CA GLU A 396 -19.90 -7.37 9.99
C GLU A 396 -19.32 -8.77 9.78
N TYR A 397 -17.99 -8.84 9.71
CA TYR A 397 -17.28 -10.11 9.78
C TYR A 397 -17.33 -10.63 11.23
N MET A 398 -17.98 -11.78 11.42
CA MET A 398 -18.00 -12.47 12.70
C MET A 398 -16.88 -13.50 12.73
N LYS A 399 -15.87 -13.30 13.58
CA LYS A 399 -14.88 -14.35 13.89
C LYS A 399 -15.59 -15.38 14.76
N LEU A 400 -15.78 -16.61 14.27
CA LEU A 400 -16.28 -17.70 15.11
C LEU A 400 -15.13 -18.21 15.98
N ASP A 401 -15.36 -18.28 17.29
CA ASP A 401 -14.41 -18.86 18.22
C ASP A 401 -14.30 -20.38 17.95
N SER A 402 -13.09 -20.83 17.62
CA SER A 402 -12.83 -22.25 17.37
C SER A 402 -12.82 -23.02 18.69
N GLU A 403 -13.77 -23.94 18.89
CA GLU A 403 -13.67 -24.95 19.95
C GLU A 403 -12.55 -25.95 19.60
N GLU A 404 -11.57 -26.10 20.50
CA GLU A 404 -10.49 -27.06 20.36
C GLU A 404 -11.01 -28.49 20.56
N ASN A 405 -11.46 -29.13 19.48
CA ASN A 405 -11.70 -30.57 19.50
C ASN A 405 -10.36 -31.31 19.41
N GLY A 406 -9.80 -31.64 20.58
CA GLY A 406 -8.67 -32.55 20.70
C GLY A 406 -9.07 -33.96 20.28
N SER A 407 -8.85 -34.32 19.02
CA SER A 407 -8.84 -35.72 18.62
C SER A 407 -7.49 -36.33 19.00
N ASP A 408 -7.49 -37.38 19.82
CA ASP A 408 -6.32 -38.25 20.01
C ASP A 408 -5.88 -38.80 18.65
N LEU A 409 -4.67 -38.45 18.21
CA LEU A 409 -4.13 -38.88 16.93
C LEU A 409 -3.35 -40.19 17.11
N GLU A 410 -3.80 -41.26 16.46
CA GLU A 410 -3.02 -42.50 16.33
C GLU A 410 -1.69 -42.24 15.59
N GLU A 411 -0.62 -42.95 15.93
CA GLU A 411 0.68 -42.79 15.26
C GLU A 411 0.62 -43.24 13.80
N PRO A 412 1.12 -42.43 12.84
CA PRO A 412 1.09 -42.79 11.44
C PRO A 412 2.21 -43.81 11.13
N PRO A 413 2.02 -44.69 10.13
CA PRO A 413 3.07 -45.61 9.69
C PRO A 413 4.36 -44.86 9.28
N LYS A 414 5.53 -45.39 9.66
CA LYS A 414 6.86 -44.79 9.35
C LYS A 414 7.09 -44.53 7.86
N GLU A 415 6.43 -45.28 6.98
CA GLU A 415 6.49 -45.10 5.52
C GLU A 415 5.81 -43.80 5.07
N CYS A 416 4.72 -43.40 5.73
CA CYS A 416 4.01 -42.15 5.46
C CYS A 416 4.89 -40.95 5.80
N LEU A 417 5.56 -40.97 6.96
CA LEU A 417 6.51 -39.92 7.37
C LEU A 417 7.68 -39.78 6.39
N LYS A 418 8.22 -40.90 5.89
CA LYS A 418 9.26 -40.88 4.83
C LYS A 418 8.72 -40.29 3.53
N HIS A 419 7.46 -40.53 3.18
CA HIS A 419 6.84 -39.95 1.99
C HIS A 419 6.67 -38.43 2.15
N ILE A 420 6.20 -37.96 3.32
CA ILE A 420 6.10 -36.52 3.64
C ILE A 420 7.47 -35.84 3.51
N ALA A 421 8.52 -36.42 4.09
CA ALA A 421 9.88 -35.88 3.99
C ALA A 421 10.37 -35.79 2.53
N ARG A 422 10.03 -36.77 1.68
CA ARG A 422 10.34 -36.70 0.23
C ARG A 422 9.55 -35.61 -0.48
N LEU A 423 8.30 -35.37 -0.10
CA LEU A 423 7.50 -34.28 -0.65
C LEU A 423 8.04 -32.91 -0.21
N SER A 424 8.54 -32.81 1.02
CA SER A 424 9.13 -31.59 1.61
C SER A 424 10.39 -31.11 0.90
N GLN A 425 11.13 -31.99 0.23
CA GLN A 425 12.28 -31.60 -0.60
C GLN A 425 11.90 -30.59 -1.70
N LYS A 426 10.62 -30.53 -2.08
CA LYS A 426 10.10 -29.48 -2.95
C LYS A 426 9.81 -28.24 -2.11
N GLN A 427 10.60 -27.20 -2.31
CA GLN A 427 10.62 -25.98 -1.49
C GLN A 427 9.35 -25.09 -1.57
N THR A 428 8.31 -25.47 -2.33
CA THR A 428 7.07 -24.66 -2.45
C THR A 428 5.82 -25.49 -2.81
N PRO A 429 4.62 -25.12 -2.29
CA PRO A 429 3.34 -25.74 -2.63
C PRO A 429 2.98 -25.72 -4.12
N ILE A 430 3.53 -24.78 -4.89
CA ILE A 430 3.23 -24.60 -6.32
C ILE A 430 3.84 -25.74 -7.15
N LEU A 431 4.94 -26.35 -6.68
CA LEU A 431 5.63 -27.43 -7.36
C LEU A 431 5.05 -28.83 -7.03
N LEU A 432 3.99 -28.89 -6.23
CA LEU A 432 3.28 -30.12 -5.90
C LEU A 432 2.06 -30.32 -6.80
N SER A 433 1.85 -31.56 -7.26
CA SER A 433 0.60 -31.94 -7.91
C SER A 433 -0.55 -31.90 -6.91
N GLU A 434 -1.78 -31.77 -7.40
CA GLU A 434 -2.97 -31.71 -6.55
C GLU A 434 -3.10 -32.94 -5.65
N GLU A 435 -2.80 -34.14 -6.18
CA GLU A 435 -2.78 -35.39 -5.42
C GLU A 435 -1.79 -35.36 -4.24
N LYS A 436 -0.60 -34.81 -4.45
CA LYS A 436 0.44 -34.69 -3.41
C LYS A 436 0.04 -33.67 -2.34
N ARG A 437 -0.63 -32.59 -2.74
CA ARG A 437 -1.19 -31.60 -1.80
C ARG A 437 -2.29 -32.23 -0.94
N ARG A 438 -3.22 -32.97 -1.55
CA ARG A 438 -4.26 -33.71 -0.83
C ARG A 438 -3.66 -34.70 0.16
N TYR A 439 -2.58 -35.41 -0.22
CA TYR A 439 -1.86 -36.30 0.68
C TYR A 439 -1.26 -35.56 1.89
N LEU A 440 -0.55 -34.45 1.66
CA LEU A 440 0.01 -33.64 2.76
C LEU A 440 -1.06 -33.10 3.68
N TRP A 441 -2.17 -32.59 3.13
CA TRP A 441 -3.28 -32.09 3.95
C TRP A 441 -3.94 -33.21 4.76
N PHE A 442 -4.09 -34.41 4.19
CA PHE A 442 -4.63 -35.56 4.91
C PHE A 442 -3.80 -35.87 6.17
N TYR A 443 -2.47 -35.81 6.07
CA TYR A 443 -1.53 -36.05 7.19
C TYR A 443 -1.04 -34.76 7.89
N ARG A 444 -1.75 -33.64 7.76
CA ARG A 444 -1.31 -32.31 8.24
C ARG A 444 -0.88 -32.26 9.71
N PHE A 445 -1.58 -32.94 10.60
CA PHE A 445 -1.27 -32.92 12.04
C PHE A 445 -0.03 -33.75 12.42
N TYR A 446 0.49 -34.56 11.50
CA TYR A 446 1.73 -35.31 11.67
C TYR A 446 2.95 -34.58 11.07
N CYS A 447 2.72 -33.46 10.39
CA CYS A 447 3.79 -32.64 9.85
C CYS A 447 4.38 -31.75 10.96
N ASN A 448 5.71 -31.62 10.96
CA ASN A 448 6.45 -30.75 11.86
C ASN A 448 7.70 -30.20 11.13
N ASN A 449 8.51 -29.41 11.82
CA ASN A 449 9.73 -28.80 11.27
C ASN A 449 10.85 -29.80 10.93
N GLU A 450 10.79 -31.05 11.40
CA GLU A 450 11.80 -32.07 11.07
C GLU A 450 11.48 -32.78 9.75
N ASN A 451 10.19 -32.94 9.43
CA ASN A 451 9.74 -33.72 8.28
C ASN A 451 9.13 -32.88 7.15
N CYS A 452 8.74 -31.63 7.42
CA CYS A 452 8.04 -30.76 6.50
C CYS A 452 8.33 -29.29 6.78
N SER A 453 7.77 -28.39 5.97
CA SER A 453 7.76 -26.95 6.24
C SER A 453 6.33 -26.44 6.35
N LEU A 454 6.11 -25.48 7.25
CA LEU A 454 4.78 -24.95 7.51
C LEU A 454 4.11 -24.36 6.24
N PRO A 455 4.80 -23.55 5.40
CA PRO A 455 4.19 -23.06 4.16
C PRO A 455 3.75 -24.20 3.23
N LEU A 456 4.45 -25.33 3.24
CA LEU A 456 4.07 -26.48 2.41
C LEU A 456 2.79 -27.15 2.92
N VAL A 457 2.66 -27.31 4.23
CA VAL A 457 1.47 -27.92 4.87
C VAL A 457 0.24 -27.03 4.68
N LEU A 458 0.32 -25.78 5.11
CA LEU A 458 -0.79 -24.83 4.99
C LEU A 458 -1.13 -24.57 3.52
N GLY A 459 -0.09 -24.42 2.69
CA GLY A 459 -0.26 -24.22 1.26
C GLY A 459 -0.85 -25.43 0.54
N SER A 460 -0.90 -26.62 1.16
CA SER A 460 -1.52 -27.83 0.61
C SER A 460 -3.01 -27.98 0.93
N ALA A 461 -3.56 -27.06 1.73
CA ALA A 461 -4.97 -27.09 2.08
C ALA A 461 -5.90 -27.10 0.85
N PRO A 462 -7.08 -27.75 0.97
CA PRO A 462 -8.03 -27.88 -0.14
C PRO A 462 -8.69 -26.55 -0.48
N GLY A 463 -8.84 -25.66 0.49
CA GLY A 463 -9.53 -24.39 0.36
C GLY A 463 -9.30 -23.46 1.54
N TRP A 464 -10.20 -22.50 1.69
CA TRP A 464 -10.21 -21.48 2.74
C TRP A 464 -11.59 -21.36 3.38
N ASP A 465 -12.33 -22.46 3.40
CA ASP A 465 -13.56 -22.55 4.19
C ASP A 465 -13.24 -22.47 5.69
N GLU A 466 -14.23 -22.07 6.47
CA GLU A 466 -14.11 -21.83 7.92
C GLU A 466 -13.43 -22.99 8.67
N ARG A 467 -13.82 -24.23 8.38
CA ARG A 467 -13.24 -25.42 9.02
C ARG A 467 -11.76 -25.56 8.66
N THR A 468 -11.43 -25.45 7.38
CA THR A 468 -10.04 -25.53 6.92
C THR A 468 -9.17 -24.45 7.55
N VAL A 469 -9.66 -23.21 7.65
CA VAL A 469 -8.93 -22.08 8.29
C VAL A 469 -8.71 -22.34 9.77
N SER A 470 -9.72 -22.80 10.49
CA SER A 470 -9.60 -23.18 11.91
C SER A 470 -8.53 -24.27 12.14
N GLU A 471 -8.49 -25.27 11.27
CA GLU A 471 -7.44 -26.31 11.30
C GLU A 471 -6.06 -25.73 10.98
N MET A 472 -5.94 -24.82 10.01
CA MET A 472 -4.68 -24.10 9.74
C MET A 472 -4.19 -23.34 10.96
N HIS A 473 -5.07 -22.58 11.63
CA HIS A 473 -4.71 -21.84 12.85
C HIS A 473 -4.31 -22.77 13.98
N THR A 474 -4.95 -23.93 14.12
CA THR A 474 -4.55 -24.96 15.09
C THR A 474 -3.15 -25.49 14.82
N ILE A 475 -2.81 -25.78 13.55
CA ILE A 475 -1.46 -26.19 13.16
C ILE A 475 -0.47 -25.06 13.43
N LEU A 476 -0.81 -23.83 13.05
CA LEU A 476 0.02 -22.63 13.23
C LEU A 476 0.39 -22.41 14.71
N ARG A 477 -0.58 -22.52 15.62
CA ARG A 477 -0.36 -22.37 17.08
C ARG A 477 0.54 -23.46 17.67
N ARG A 478 0.54 -24.65 17.09
CA ARG A 478 1.36 -25.80 17.55
C ARG A 478 2.74 -25.87 16.88
N TRP A 479 2.94 -25.13 15.78
CA TRP A 479 4.15 -25.24 14.98
C TRP A 479 5.35 -24.65 15.72
N LYS A 480 6.49 -25.36 15.67
CA LYS A 480 7.78 -24.88 16.15
C LYS A 480 8.67 -24.61 14.96
N PHE A 481 9.06 -23.35 14.75
CA PHE A 481 9.98 -22.98 13.68
C PHE A 481 11.40 -23.42 14.03
N SER A 482 12.14 -24.02 13.08
CA SER A 482 13.56 -24.33 13.29
C SER A 482 14.44 -23.10 13.01
N HIS A 483 14.03 -22.26 12.07
CA HIS A 483 14.66 -20.97 11.77
C HIS A 483 13.60 -19.91 11.41
N PRO A 484 13.74 -18.64 11.87
CA PRO A 484 12.80 -17.56 11.54
C PRO A 484 12.47 -17.40 10.05
N LEU A 485 13.46 -17.66 9.18
CA LEU A 485 13.33 -17.52 7.72
C LEU A 485 12.31 -18.47 7.08
N GLU A 486 11.96 -19.58 7.73
CA GLU A 486 10.87 -20.46 7.25
C GLU A 486 9.55 -19.67 7.11
N ALA A 487 9.36 -18.65 7.94
CA ALA A 487 8.17 -17.81 7.92
C ALA A 487 8.04 -16.96 6.65
N LEU A 488 9.12 -16.71 5.88
CA LEU A 488 9.05 -15.94 4.64
C LEU A 488 8.06 -16.55 3.64
N GLY A 489 7.94 -17.88 3.61
CA GLY A 489 6.98 -18.57 2.73
C GLY A 489 5.52 -18.24 3.04
N LEU A 490 5.21 -17.85 4.28
CA LEU A 490 3.88 -17.44 4.74
C LEU A 490 3.55 -15.99 4.38
N LEU A 491 4.51 -15.20 3.94
CA LEU A 491 4.28 -13.83 3.44
C LEU A 491 3.96 -13.79 1.94
N THR A 492 3.94 -14.94 1.28
CA THR A 492 3.59 -15.05 -0.15
C THR A 492 2.10 -14.78 -0.38
N SER A 493 1.77 -14.58 -1.64
CA SER A 493 0.41 -14.33 -2.11
C SER A 493 -0.58 -15.49 -1.85
N SER A 494 -0.06 -16.67 -1.51
CA SER A 494 -0.89 -17.83 -1.17
C SER A 494 -1.55 -17.72 0.20
N PHE A 495 -1.10 -16.81 1.07
CA PHE A 495 -1.55 -16.69 2.46
C PHE A 495 -2.00 -15.24 2.78
N PRO A 496 -3.26 -14.88 2.43
CA PRO A 496 -3.81 -13.57 2.76
C PRO A 496 -4.30 -13.46 4.21
N ASP A 497 -4.54 -14.59 4.89
CA ASP A 497 -5.05 -14.65 6.27
C ASP A 497 -4.15 -13.89 7.25
N GLN A 498 -4.76 -12.99 8.02
CA GLN A 498 -4.04 -12.05 8.87
C GLN A 498 -3.37 -12.71 10.08
N GLU A 499 -3.90 -13.82 10.60
CA GLU A 499 -3.31 -14.54 11.73
C GLU A 499 -2.02 -15.26 11.28
N ILE A 500 -2.07 -15.93 10.12
CA ILE A 500 -0.88 -16.54 9.49
C ILE A 500 0.19 -15.49 9.23
N ARG A 501 -0.16 -14.35 8.63
CA ARG A 501 0.80 -13.28 8.34
C ARG A 501 1.38 -12.66 9.61
N ASN A 502 0.57 -12.48 10.65
CA ASN A 502 1.03 -11.98 11.95
C ASN A 502 2.07 -12.91 12.58
N VAL A 503 1.81 -14.22 12.64
CA VAL A 503 2.80 -15.19 13.15
C VAL A 503 4.07 -15.17 12.32
N ALA A 504 3.94 -15.05 11.00
CA ALA A 504 5.10 -14.97 10.12
C ALA A 504 6.00 -13.76 10.45
N VAL A 505 5.40 -12.58 10.63
CA VAL A 505 6.11 -11.36 11.01
C VAL A 505 6.72 -11.48 12.41
N GLN A 506 6.01 -12.05 13.38
CA GLN A 506 6.55 -12.30 14.73
C GLN A 506 7.79 -13.19 14.70
N GLN A 507 7.86 -14.16 13.79
CA GLN A 507 9.08 -14.96 13.61
C GLN A 507 10.21 -14.11 13.05
N LEU A 508 9.94 -13.33 11.99
CA LEU A 508 10.94 -12.46 11.36
C LEU A 508 11.44 -11.34 12.28
N ASP A 509 10.62 -10.89 13.23
CA ASP A 509 11.00 -9.92 14.25
C ASP A 509 12.07 -10.47 15.22
N ASN A 510 12.31 -11.79 15.24
CA ASN A 510 13.42 -12.36 15.99
C ASN A 510 14.78 -12.24 15.25
N LEU A 511 14.79 -11.81 13.98
CA LEU A 511 16.02 -11.63 13.20
C LEU A 511 16.74 -10.32 13.54
N LEU A 512 18.05 -10.30 13.31
CA LEU A 512 18.86 -9.10 13.40
C LEU A 512 18.59 -8.18 12.22
N ASN A 513 18.90 -6.88 12.39
CA ASN A 513 18.73 -5.91 11.30
C ASN A 513 19.59 -6.29 10.08
N ASP A 514 20.81 -6.78 10.29
CA ASP A 514 21.73 -7.18 9.21
C ASP A 514 21.22 -8.41 8.44
N GLU A 515 20.63 -9.38 9.14
CA GLU A 515 20.02 -10.56 8.53
C GLU A 515 18.74 -10.19 7.78
N LEU A 516 17.88 -9.38 8.41
CA LEU A 516 16.62 -8.93 7.82
C LEU A 516 16.87 -8.06 6.57
N LEU A 517 17.95 -7.27 6.56
CA LEU A 517 18.41 -6.49 5.41
C LEU A 517 18.65 -7.34 4.17
N GLU A 518 19.11 -8.59 4.33
CA GLU A 518 19.35 -9.51 3.21
C GLU A 518 18.05 -9.89 2.49
N TYR A 519 16.95 -9.96 3.26
CA TYR A 519 15.62 -10.34 2.78
C TYR A 519 14.70 -9.14 2.56
N LEU A 520 15.19 -7.92 2.81
CA LEU A 520 14.42 -6.69 2.67
C LEU A 520 13.80 -6.51 1.26
N PRO A 521 14.48 -6.83 0.14
CA PRO A 521 13.84 -6.78 -1.18
C PRO A 521 12.59 -7.65 -1.28
N GLN A 522 12.63 -8.87 -0.72
CA GLN A 522 11.52 -9.81 -0.69
C GLN A 522 10.40 -9.32 0.24
N LEU A 523 10.74 -8.70 1.36
CA LEU A 523 9.77 -8.11 2.28
C LEU A 523 9.05 -6.91 1.67
N VAL A 524 9.76 -6.04 0.95
CA VAL A 524 9.16 -4.94 0.18
C VAL A 524 8.16 -5.48 -0.85
N GLN A 525 8.53 -6.56 -1.54
CA GLN A 525 7.62 -7.23 -2.47
C GLN A 525 6.44 -7.91 -1.77
N ALA A 526 6.60 -8.38 -0.53
CA ALA A 526 5.51 -8.96 0.26
C ALA A 526 4.50 -7.91 0.74
N VAL A 527 4.88 -6.63 0.84
CA VAL A 527 3.95 -5.53 1.19
C VAL A 527 2.76 -5.50 0.24
N LYS A 528 2.93 -5.82 -1.04
CA LYS A 528 1.83 -5.83 -2.01
C LYS A 528 0.77 -6.89 -1.77
N PHE A 529 1.06 -7.87 -0.91
CA PHE A 529 0.12 -8.91 -0.50
C PHE A 529 -0.50 -8.68 0.87
N GLU A 530 -0.15 -7.58 1.55
CA GLU A 530 -0.80 -7.20 2.81
C GLU A 530 -2.28 -6.89 2.58
N TRP A 531 -3.11 -6.91 3.63
CA TRP A 531 -4.51 -6.49 3.48
C TRP A 531 -4.69 -4.99 3.76
N SER A 532 -3.80 -4.43 4.58
CA SER A 532 -3.78 -3.03 4.99
C SER A 532 -2.33 -2.57 5.15
N LEU A 533 -2.09 -1.26 5.00
CA LEU A 533 -0.80 -0.65 5.34
C LEU A 533 -0.57 -0.54 6.86
N GLU A 534 -1.58 -0.84 7.68
CA GLU A 534 -1.43 -1.03 9.13
C GLU A 534 -1.19 -2.51 9.48
N SER A 535 -0.48 -3.24 8.63
CA SER A 535 -0.16 -4.64 8.85
C SER A 535 1.06 -4.80 9.76
N PRO A 536 1.21 -5.98 10.40
CA PRO A 536 2.41 -6.29 11.17
C PRO A 536 3.70 -6.15 10.34
N LEU A 537 3.67 -6.52 9.05
CA LEU A 537 4.85 -6.41 8.19
C LEU A 537 5.27 -4.95 8.00
N VAL A 538 4.31 -4.06 7.73
CA VAL A 538 4.62 -2.64 7.55
C VAL A 538 5.13 -2.03 8.86
N GLN A 539 4.53 -2.40 10.00
CA GLN A 539 5.01 -1.97 11.32
C GLN A 539 6.45 -2.43 11.57
N LEU A 540 6.76 -3.72 11.34
CA LEU A 540 8.12 -4.24 11.44
C LEU A 540 9.11 -3.42 10.59
N LEU A 541 8.79 -3.15 9.33
CA LEU A 541 9.67 -2.38 8.44
C LEU A 541 9.92 -0.96 8.96
N LEU A 542 8.89 -0.29 9.49
CA LEU A 542 9.01 1.06 10.04
C LEU A 542 9.76 1.08 11.37
N ASP A 543 9.51 0.12 12.26
CA ASP A 543 10.20 -0.01 13.54
C ASP A 543 11.69 -0.28 13.33
N ARG A 544 12.03 -1.16 12.38
CA ARG A 544 13.43 -1.46 12.01
C ARG A 544 14.12 -0.25 11.39
N SER A 545 13.37 0.57 10.65
CA SER A 545 13.88 1.83 10.09
C SER A 545 14.18 2.88 11.16
N LEU A 546 13.45 2.88 12.29
CA LEU A 546 13.76 3.74 13.43
C LEU A 546 15.00 3.27 14.20
N GLN A 547 15.32 1.98 14.12
CA GLN A 547 16.47 1.38 14.81
C GLN A 547 17.77 1.39 14.00
N SER A 548 17.69 1.44 12.66
CA SER A 548 18.86 1.38 11.77
C SER A 548 18.73 2.32 10.57
N ILE A 549 19.71 3.21 10.42
CA ILE A 549 19.84 4.14 9.28
C ILE A 549 20.04 3.36 7.99
N GLN A 550 20.86 2.30 8.01
CA GLN A 550 21.07 1.42 6.87
C GLN A 550 19.78 0.78 6.38
N PHE A 551 18.96 0.30 7.33
CA PHE A 551 17.66 -0.31 7.04
C PHE A 551 16.71 0.72 6.43
N ALA A 552 16.59 1.89 7.05
CA ALA A 552 15.75 2.97 6.54
C ALA A 552 16.17 3.42 5.14
N HIS A 553 17.48 3.57 4.90
CA HIS A 553 18.03 3.98 3.61
C HIS A 553 17.81 2.93 2.53
N ARG A 554 18.09 1.66 2.82
CA ARG A 554 17.85 0.58 1.86
C ARG A 554 16.37 0.42 1.54
N LEU A 555 15.51 0.51 2.55
CA LEU A 555 14.05 0.46 2.38
C LEU A 555 13.57 1.62 1.50
N TYR A 556 14.10 2.83 1.69
CA TYR A 556 13.76 4.00 0.87
C TYR A 556 14.02 3.73 -0.62
N TRP A 557 15.22 3.25 -0.98
CA TRP A 557 15.58 2.99 -2.37
C TRP A 557 14.78 1.84 -2.99
N LEU A 558 14.52 0.78 -2.23
CA LEU A 558 13.68 -0.33 -2.69
C LEU A 558 12.23 0.12 -2.93
N LEU A 559 11.66 0.95 -2.05
CA LEU A 559 10.32 1.52 -2.23
C LEU A 559 10.26 2.53 -3.37
N LYS A 560 11.34 3.26 -3.65
CA LYS A 560 11.43 4.14 -4.82
C LYS A 560 11.42 3.34 -6.12
N ASP A 561 12.17 2.25 -6.20
CA ASP A 561 12.19 1.37 -7.37
C ASP A 561 10.86 0.62 -7.55
N ALA A 562 10.28 0.09 -6.47
CA ALA A 562 9.01 -0.65 -6.50
C ALA A 562 7.81 0.17 -7.04
N GLN A 563 7.89 1.50 -7.03
CA GLN A 563 6.87 2.38 -7.65
C GLN A 563 6.72 2.21 -9.16
N ASN A 564 7.64 1.50 -9.82
CA ASN A 564 7.51 1.08 -11.21
C ASN A 564 6.37 0.07 -11.42
N GLU A 565 5.93 -0.65 -10.37
CA GLU A 565 4.74 -1.50 -10.39
C GLU A 565 3.47 -0.64 -10.35
N THR A 566 2.89 -0.35 -11.52
CA THR A 566 1.76 0.58 -11.70
C THR A 566 0.58 0.32 -10.76
N TYR A 567 0.21 -0.95 -10.57
CA TYR A 567 -0.92 -1.35 -9.73
C TYR A 567 -0.73 -1.08 -8.24
N PHE A 568 0.50 -1.16 -7.75
CA PHE A 568 0.81 -1.03 -6.31
C PHE A 568 1.54 0.27 -5.97
N LYS A 569 1.80 1.12 -6.97
CA LYS A 569 2.53 2.38 -6.85
C LYS A 569 2.05 3.24 -5.67
N SER A 570 0.74 3.41 -5.52
CA SER A 570 0.16 4.22 -4.43
C SER A 570 0.42 3.65 -3.04
N TRP A 571 0.45 2.32 -2.89
CA TRP A 571 0.84 1.68 -1.65
C TRP A 571 2.30 1.94 -1.30
N TYR A 572 3.20 1.74 -2.26
CA TYR A 572 4.62 2.02 -2.04
C TYR A 572 4.86 3.51 -1.76
N GLN A 573 4.11 4.42 -2.38
CA GLN A 573 4.18 5.86 -2.09
C GLN A 573 3.72 6.21 -0.67
N LYS A 574 2.61 5.64 -0.20
CA LYS A 574 2.11 5.85 1.17
C LYS A 574 3.10 5.31 2.20
N LEU A 575 3.66 4.12 1.97
CA LEU A 575 4.67 3.54 2.86
C LEU A 575 5.97 4.37 2.84
N LEU A 576 6.41 4.81 1.66
CA LEU A 576 7.58 5.67 1.53
C LEU A 576 7.39 6.99 2.28
N ALA A 577 6.20 7.57 2.23
CA ALA A 577 5.86 8.76 2.99
C ALA A 577 5.96 8.48 4.50
N ALA A 578 5.38 7.39 4.99
CA ALA A 578 5.52 6.98 6.40
C ALA A 578 6.99 6.79 6.79
N LEU A 579 7.81 6.15 5.95
CA LEU A 579 9.24 6.01 6.17
C LEU A 579 9.97 7.35 6.24
N GLN A 580 9.69 8.28 5.32
CA GLN A 580 10.27 9.61 5.35
C GLN A 580 9.84 10.40 6.60
N PHE A 581 8.63 10.18 7.10
CA PHE A 581 8.23 10.70 8.41
C PHE A 581 9.12 10.13 9.51
N CYS A 582 9.32 8.81 9.54
CA CYS A 582 10.16 8.11 10.52
C CYS A 582 11.66 8.47 10.45
N ALA A 583 12.20 8.74 9.26
CA ALA A 583 13.62 8.99 9.02
C ALA A 583 14.19 10.26 9.69
N GLY A 584 13.35 11.25 10.01
CA GLY A 584 13.81 12.54 10.53
C GLY A 584 14.36 13.48 9.44
N LYS A 585 14.63 14.74 9.79
CA LYS A 585 14.99 15.79 8.80
C LYS A 585 16.35 15.55 8.16
N ALA A 586 17.33 15.02 8.90
CA ALA A 586 18.70 14.82 8.41
C ALA A 586 18.74 13.77 7.28
N LEU A 587 18.27 12.55 7.55
CA LEU A 587 18.21 11.48 6.55
C LEU A 587 17.28 11.81 5.37
N ARG A 588 16.16 12.52 5.60
CA ARG A 588 15.34 13.07 4.50
C ARG A 588 16.13 14.01 3.59
N GLY A 589 16.97 14.87 4.19
CA GLY A 589 17.84 15.77 3.45
C GLY A 589 18.84 15.02 2.57
N GLU A 590 19.41 13.93 3.09
CA GLU A 590 20.29 13.06 2.30
C GLU A 590 19.56 12.38 1.15
N PHE A 591 18.36 11.81 1.38
CA PHE A 591 17.56 11.26 0.29
C PHE A 591 17.34 12.27 -0.84
N SER A 592 17.06 13.53 -0.52
CA SER A 592 16.90 14.58 -1.54
C SER A 592 18.20 14.89 -2.28
N LYS A 593 19.38 14.80 -1.65
CA LYS A 593 20.67 14.96 -2.33
C LYS A 593 20.95 13.78 -3.26
N GLU A 594 20.76 12.56 -2.76
CA GLU A 594 21.00 11.33 -3.51
C GLU A 594 20.08 11.21 -4.73
N GLN A 595 18.80 11.59 -4.60
CA GLN A 595 17.87 11.65 -5.73
C GLN A 595 18.32 12.63 -6.81
N LYS A 596 18.83 13.80 -6.41
CA LYS A 596 19.39 14.78 -7.36
C LYS A 596 20.62 14.22 -8.05
N LEU A 597 21.52 13.58 -7.31
CA LEU A 597 22.72 12.94 -7.85
C LEU A 597 22.35 11.88 -8.91
N ILE A 598 21.44 10.96 -8.58
CA ILE A 598 20.99 9.92 -9.52
C ILE A 598 20.31 10.52 -10.74
N LYS A 599 19.49 11.57 -10.57
CA LYS A 599 18.86 12.26 -11.70
C LYS A 599 19.91 12.87 -12.63
N ILE A 600 20.92 13.56 -12.09
CA ILE A 600 22.01 14.14 -12.87
C ILE A 600 22.74 13.01 -13.62
N LEU A 601 23.14 11.93 -12.95
CA LEU A 601 23.81 10.80 -13.57
C LEU A 601 22.98 10.15 -14.68
N GLY A 602 21.67 9.99 -14.46
CA GLY A 602 20.72 9.48 -15.45
C GLY A 602 20.63 10.39 -16.69
N ASP A 603 20.47 11.69 -16.48
CA ASP A 603 20.43 12.68 -17.57
C ASP A 603 21.73 12.67 -18.39
N ILE A 604 22.89 12.58 -17.73
CA ILE A 604 24.20 12.49 -18.38
C ILE A 604 24.29 11.20 -19.20
N GLY A 605 23.92 10.05 -18.60
CA GLY A 605 23.91 8.76 -19.28
C GLY A 605 23.04 8.77 -20.55
N GLU A 606 21.87 9.39 -20.49
CA GLU A 606 20.96 9.50 -21.64
C GLU A 606 21.50 10.43 -22.73
N LYS A 607 22.12 11.55 -22.36
CA LYS A 607 22.80 12.45 -23.32
C LYS A 607 23.99 11.77 -24.00
N VAL A 608 24.80 11.02 -23.27
CA VAL A 608 25.94 10.28 -23.84
C VAL A 608 25.44 9.15 -24.75
N LYS A 609 24.37 8.45 -24.35
CA LYS A 609 23.76 7.38 -25.16
C LYS A 609 23.18 7.90 -26.48
N THR A 610 22.60 9.11 -26.47
CA THR A 610 22.02 9.76 -27.66
C THR A 610 23.05 10.43 -28.57
N ALA A 611 24.26 10.72 -28.07
CA ALA A 611 25.34 11.29 -28.86
C ALA A 611 25.96 10.26 -29.85
N SER A 612 26.48 10.78 -30.96
CA SER A 612 27.23 9.97 -31.92
C SER A 612 28.52 9.44 -31.32
N ASP A 613 28.96 8.24 -31.70
CA ASP A 613 30.17 7.57 -31.18
C ASP A 613 31.40 8.48 -31.04
N PRO A 614 31.80 9.30 -32.04
CA PRO A 614 32.97 10.17 -31.89
C PRO A 614 32.78 11.34 -30.91
N GLN A 615 31.53 11.73 -30.62
CA GLN A 615 31.21 12.88 -29.76
C GLN A 615 30.93 12.48 -28.31
N ARG A 616 30.75 11.19 -28.01
CA ARG A 616 30.39 10.71 -26.66
C ARG A 616 31.34 11.19 -25.57
N GLN A 617 32.64 11.16 -25.84
CA GLN A 617 33.67 11.59 -24.89
C GLN A 617 33.64 13.10 -24.62
N GLU A 618 33.40 13.90 -25.68
CA GLU A 618 33.27 15.35 -25.53
C GLU A 618 32.01 15.72 -24.75
N VAL A 619 30.88 15.05 -25.05
CA VAL A 619 29.62 15.22 -24.32
C VAL A 619 29.75 14.83 -22.86
N LEU A 620 30.42 13.71 -22.56
CA LEU A 620 30.69 13.30 -21.18
C LEU A 620 31.49 14.36 -20.43
N LYS A 621 32.65 14.78 -20.95
CA LYS A 621 33.50 15.80 -20.31
C LYS A 621 32.76 17.11 -20.07
N LYS A 622 31.95 17.55 -21.02
CA LYS A 622 31.13 18.76 -20.88
C LYS A 622 30.08 18.60 -19.77
N GLU A 623 29.41 17.46 -19.71
CA GLU A 623 28.32 17.23 -18.77
C GLU A 623 28.81 16.89 -17.34
N LEU A 624 30.06 16.44 -17.17
CA LEU A 624 30.68 16.26 -15.84
C LEU A 624 30.68 17.55 -15.01
N GLY A 625 30.73 18.73 -15.66
CA GLY A 625 30.62 20.02 -14.96
C GLY A 625 29.33 20.18 -14.14
N ARG A 626 28.23 19.48 -14.50
CA ARG A 626 26.99 19.47 -13.70
C ARG A 626 27.15 18.71 -12.38
N LEU A 627 27.98 17.67 -12.37
CA LEU A 627 28.31 16.91 -11.15
C LEU A 627 29.25 17.74 -10.27
N GLU A 628 30.23 18.43 -10.85
CA GLU A 628 31.10 19.36 -10.12
C GLU A 628 30.29 20.46 -9.44
N GLU A 629 29.36 21.09 -10.17
CA GLU A 629 28.45 22.11 -9.62
C GLU A 629 27.59 21.56 -8.48
N PHE A 630 27.09 20.33 -8.62
CA PHE A 630 26.33 19.66 -7.57
C PHE A 630 27.16 19.51 -6.29
N PHE A 631 28.39 18.97 -6.37
CA PHE A 631 29.26 18.79 -5.21
C PHE A 631 29.77 20.12 -4.65
N TRP A 632 29.96 21.15 -5.49
CA TRP A 632 30.25 22.51 -5.04
C TRP A 632 29.14 23.07 -4.13
N CYS A 633 27.88 22.86 -4.50
CA CYS A 633 26.73 23.36 -3.72
C CYS A 633 26.44 22.51 -2.47
N THR A 634 26.48 21.19 -2.61
CA THR A 634 26.06 20.25 -1.56
C THR A 634 27.17 19.86 -0.59
N LYS A 635 28.44 20.03 -0.98
CA LYS A 635 29.68 19.62 -0.30
C LYS A 635 29.85 18.12 -0.11
N THR A 636 28.83 17.45 0.41
CA THR A 636 28.84 16.01 0.68
C THR A 636 27.51 15.36 0.33
N CYS A 637 27.57 14.12 -0.15
CA CYS A 637 26.42 13.26 -0.42
C CYS A 637 26.81 11.80 -0.15
N HIS A 638 25.92 11.01 0.44
CA HIS A 638 26.16 9.58 0.63
C HIS A 638 25.95 8.78 -0.66
N LEU A 639 26.55 7.59 -0.73
CA LEU A 639 26.34 6.66 -1.84
C LEU A 639 24.99 5.94 -1.70
N PRO A 640 24.11 5.99 -2.72
CA PRO A 640 22.83 5.26 -2.69
C PRO A 640 22.98 3.73 -2.52
N LEU A 641 24.15 3.17 -2.86
CA LEU A 641 24.44 1.74 -2.69
C LEU A 641 24.90 1.39 -1.27
N ASN A 642 25.47 2.35 -0.55
CA ASN A 642 25.95 2.16 0.81
C ASN A 642 25.95 3.51 1.54
N PRO A 643 24.96 3.76 2.44
CA PRO A 643 24.85 5.02 3.15
C PRO A 643 26.02 5.28 4.10
N ALA A 644 26.82 4.27 4.42
CA ALA A 644 28.01 4.47 5.25
C ALA A 644 29.14 5.20 4.50
N LEU A 645 29.09 5.27 3.17
CA LEU A 645 30.13 5.89 2.35
C LEU A 645 29.71 7.30 1.91
N CYS A 646 30.50 8.29 2.31
CA CYS A 646 30.29 9.70 2.00
C CYS A 646 31.18 10.16 0.83
N ILE A 647 30.57 10.77 -0.18
CA ILE A 647 31.22 11.30 -1.38
C ILE A 647 31.37 12.81 -1.24
N GLN A 648 32.56 13.31 -1.55
CA GLN A 648 32.87 14.75 -1.49
C GLN A 648 33.02 15.40 -2.89
N GLY A 649 33.17 14.60 -3.94
CA GLY A 649 33.37 15.10 -5.29
C GLY A 649 33.59 13.98 -6.31
N ILE A 650 33.91 14.39 -7.53
CA ILE A 650 34.32 13.50 -8.62
C ILE A 650 35.78 13.77 -8.99
N ASP A 651 36.50 12.73 -9.36
CA ASP A 651 37.84 12.84 -9.95
C ASP A 651 37.71 12.78 -11.47
N GLY A 652 37.91 13.92 -12.13
CA GLY A 652 37.78 14.06 -13.59
C GLY A 652 38.97 13.51 -14.38
N ASP A 653 40.11 13.26 -13.72
CA ASP A 653 41.39 12.95 -14.37
C ASP A 653 41.63 11.43 -14.55
N VAL A 654 40.73 10.59 -14.03
CA VAL A 654 40.81 9.12 -14.10
C VAL A 654 39.97 8.53 -15.27
N SER A 655 39.49 9.37 -16.20
CA SER A 655 38.62 8.96 -17.32
C SER A 655 39.33 8.68 -18.65
#